data_AF-A0A239R1X0-F1
#
_entry.id   AF-A0A239R1X0-F1
#
_cell.length_a   1.000
_cell.length_b   1.000
_cell.length_c   1.000
_cell.angle_alpha   90.00
_cell.angle_beta   90.00
_cell.angle_gamma   90.00
#
_symmetry.space_group_name_H-M   'P 1'
#
loop_
_entity.id
_entity.type
_entity.pdbx_description
1 polymer ?
#
loop_
_entity_poly.entity_id
_entity_poly.type
_entity_poly.pdbx_seq_one_letter_code
_entity_poly.pdbx_strand_id
1 'polypeptide(L)'
;MKNNRIALLLGQADENYQSEFVRGVMTRAFENGVSVLVFSMYIKYQNKKEREFGDTNIYNLINYDLFDGIIILSDTIQTPGVEKTLEERINERFAGPVVCVDTDSEFFFSFWTDGYNSVYGLMNHLIEDHGMKDIAYLTGRKNHMHSKRRLEAYKDAMRAHGLEVREDRIFYGDFWYTSGCGCAETLLRDREHLPEAVMCANDCMAIGFAEEMEKRGLSVPRDIAVLGYGTSEEGRTCPKPLTSTYIAAEEYGVYSVDSLLKLMNNEEPERLSFDARLFIGESCGCIEENAPIKLDRRKTWQTHNSEEGYFSIHNFMMDDFSCSEDLLEMMDAVYENVFQLGSAHRFNIVLNDLWLHPDRMVKEGFPKIGYSSKVINALSYNADKLSEGTIGTDSLFERDKMLPVYEDIKPSGYIFTPLYVENQSFGYAMVSYGSEPRSYDEVYRLWIRDVSRGLEGIRRLMIIKELKRENEPKQMTKFSLNSDLNELSEVQNILNNNLFKYHFQPIVSAVDGEIFSYEALMRSATDSRIPPLQIIKCASELNRINDIEKATFINVLSIVQDNPEWFTGRKVFINSIPGCKLEYEDFSAIDNMLKKCADTAVVELTEQAELNDDELNELKQRYNRLRIGIAVDDYGTGYSNVGNLLRYMPDYVKIDRSLLSEIQTSSQKQHFVREVVEFCHANNIKALAEGVETPEELRTVINLGADLIQGYYVARPSETVVTSIDSNIKMEISRYHREKEDGSSDNSYIAGRVRRISIGQLIKEDKTSIVVGEKDSTFRDITIVGTPGTKSKIHIEILEGYDGRITLENVALSNIKNRPCIIMAENSNVTLCLVGENSFTGGGIKVPENSKLTMEGDGNLIIKLSASDIYGIGNTISKKHGLLEFYQDGEIHMELNGKTCIGIGSGPGGDVRIHRGKYTIQINGDEGVGIGSISGDNPLVVHDTDVSIDTTLYKGVCIGSVENSTNIEMWRSLIKCKGAGKSMALIGSVDGKEASVKAHDMSIILNVRSDYSTGVGCYVGHTNFSIDTAALRYNGMGKSAYSYGGCTDDTDVIINNSDIIVDINNEKGIITNAREDRISETYGRYDITVKDYQRMKDDTKA
;
A
#
# COMPACT_ATOMS: atom_id res chain seq x y z
N MET A 1 23.80 12.40 37.05
CA MET A 1 22.70 11.71 36.34
C MET A 1 22.87 10.21 36.44
N LYS A 2 21.77 9.49 36.55
CA LYS A 2 21.62 8.03 36.74
C LYS A 2 20.76 7.43 35.62
N ASN A 3 19.76 8.18 35.15
CA ASN A 3 18.79 7.78 34.14
C ASN A 3 19.05 8.47 32.78
N ASN A 4 19.83 9.56 32.77
CA ASN A 4 20.12 10.46 31.64
C ASN A 4 18.84 11.01 30.97
N ARG A 5 17.85 11.36 31.81
CA ARG A 5 16.52 11.81 31.39
C ARG A 5 16.04 12.96 32.25
N ILE A 6 15.39 13.94 31.63
CA ILE A 6 14.68 15.02 32.32
C ILE A 6 13.22 15.08 31.88
N ALA A 7 12.34 15.49 32.79
CA ALA A 7 10.94 15.75 32.47
C ALA A 7 10.72 17.26 32.23
N LEU A 8 9.92 17.60 31.22
CA LEU A 8 9.49 18.96 30.94
C LEU A 8 7.94 19.02 30.98
N LEU A 9 7.37 19.87 31.83
CA LEU A 9 5.92 19.94 32.04
C LEU A 9 5.40 21.33 31.64
N LEU A 10 4.44 21.38 30.72
CA LEU A 10 3.85 22.64 30.22
C LEU A 10 2.45 22.48 29.60
N GLY A 11 1.73 23.60 29.50
CA GLY A 11 0.51 23.70 28.71
C GLY A 11 0.79 24.11 27.26
N GLN A 12 0.28 23.32 26.30
CA GLN A 12 0.25 23.62 24.85
C GLN A 12 1.64 23.89 24.24
N ALA A 13 2.38 22.81 23.95
CA ALA A 13 3.76 22.88 23.47
C ALA A 13 3.93 23.40 22.02
N ASP A 14 2.87 23.56 21.22
CA ASP A 14 2.92 24.09 19.85
C ASP A 14 2.88 25.62 19.75
N GLU A 15 2.52 26.33 20.84
CA GLU A 15 2.45 27.79 20.83
C GLU A 15 3.86 28.40 20.77
N ASN A 16 4.03 29.50 20.01
CA ASN A 16 5.34 30.07 19.66
C ASN A 16 6.34 30.18 20.83
N TYR A 17 5.93 30.71 21.98
CA TYR A 17 6.83 30.83 23.15
C TYR A 17 7.27 29.46 23.67
N GLN A 18 6.31 28.55 23.88
CA GLN A 18 6.56 27.20 24.37
C GLN A 18 7.36 26.36 23.38
N SER A 19 7.10 26.43 22.08
CA SER A 19 7.81 25.64 21.06
C SER A 19 9.28 26.02 20.96
N GLU A 20 9.59 27.33 20.99
CA GLU A 20 10.96 27.86 21.03
C GLU A 20 11.66 27.50 22.35
N PHE A 21 10.95 27.55 23.49
CA PHE A 21 11.49 27.11 24.79
C PHE A 21 11.79 25.60 24.81
N VAL A 22 10.89 24.76 24.26
CA VAL A 22 11.08 23.31 24.11
C VAL A 22 12.30 23.02 23.23
N ARG A 23 12.51 23.77 22.13
CA ARG A 23 13.75 23.67 21.34
C ARG A 23 14.97 23.99 22.20
N GLY A 24 14.97 25.08 22.97
CA GLY A 24 16.07 25.43 23.86
C GLY A 24 16.42 24.34 24.86
N VAL A 25 15.40 23.78 25.53
CA VAL A 25 15.56 22.64 26.46
C VAL A 25 16.14 21.42 25.75
N MET A 26 15.58 21.03 24.59
CA MET A 26 16.05 19.86 23.83
C MET A 26 17.49 20.06 23.33
N THR A 27 17.83 21.21 22.76
CA THR A 27 19.19 21.51 22.29
C THR A 27 20.21 21.31 23.40
N ARG A 28 20.04 21.98 24.56
CA ARG A 28 21.01 21.89 25.67
C ARG A 28 21.00 20.52 26.37
N ALA A 29 19.87 19.83 26.42
CA ALA A 29 19.80 18.46 26.92
C ALA A 29 20.56 17.48 26.00
N PHE A 30 20.35 17.54 24.68
CA PHE A 30 20.99 16.66 23.71
C PHE A 30 22.50 16.91 23.64
N GLU A 31 22.96 18.17 23.73
CA GLU A 31 24.38 18.55 23.88
C GLU A 31 25.05 17.86 25.09
N ASN A 32 24.30 17.59 26.16
CA ASN A 32 24.79 16.92 27.38
C ASN A 32 24.51 15.41 27.42
N GLY A 33 23.99 14.81 26.34
CA GLY A 33 23.68 13.38 26.31
C GLY A 33 22.39 12.96 27.05
N VAL A 34 21.45 13.90 27.23
CA VAL A 34 20.24 13.74 28.04
C VAL A 34 18.98 13.73 27.17
N SER A 35 18.13 12.71 27.30
CA SER A 35 16.82 12.67 26.62
C SER A 35 15.76 13.47 27.38
N VAL A 36 14.83 14.09 26.65
CA VAL A 36 13.78 14.95 27.21
C VAL A 36 12.42 14.29 27.02
N LEU A 37 11.68 14.10 28.12
CA LEU A 37 10.30 13.63 28.07
C LEU A 37 9.38 14.80 28.43
N VAL A 38 8.62 15.28 27.44
CA VAL A 38 7.73 16.42 27.55
C VAL A 38 6.32 15.93 27.83
N PHE A 39 5.64 16.46 28.85
CA PHE A 39 4.24 16.16 29.17
C PHE A 39 3.41 17.41 28.91
N SER A 40 2.55 17.37 27.89
CA SER A 40 1.80 18.55 27.43
C SER A 40 0.29 18.34 27.38
N MET A 41 -0.44 19.35 27.84
CA MET A 41 -1.86 19.55 27.51
C MET A 41 -2.00 19.97 26.03
N TYR A 42 -3.17 19.77 25.41
CA TYR A 42 -3.44 20.30 24.07
C TYR A 42 -3.70 21.80 24.07
N ILE A 43 -4.47 22.31 25.04
CA ILE A 43 -4.87 23.72 25.08
C ILE A 43 -4.82 24.20 26.52
N LYS A 44 -4.13 25.32 26.77
CA LYS A 44 -3.99 25.92 28.12
C LYS A 44 -5.31 26.48 28.69
N TYR A 45 -6.26 26.86 27.83
CA TYR A 45 -7.58 27.37 28.20
C TYR A 45 -8.69 26.51 27.61
N GLN A 46 -9.60 26.03 28.45
CA GLN A 46 -10.76 25.23 28.06
C GLN A 46 -12.07 25.95 28.40
N ASN A 47 -13.15 25.61 27.68
CA ASN A 47 -14.47 26.21 27.90
C ASN A 47 -15.37 25.42 28.88
N LYS A 48 -14.84 24.35 29.49
CA LYS A 48 -15.53 23.46 30.44
C LYS A 48 -14.53 22.78 31.38
N LYS A 49 -14.93 22.61 32.64
CA LYS A 49 -14.15 21.89 33.66
C LYS A 49 -13.89 20.44 33.32
N GLU A 50 -14.82 19.80 32.61
CA GLU A 50 -14.64 18.41 32.18
C GLU A 50 -13.38 18.27 31.30
N ARG A 51 -13.14 19.23 30.40
CA ARG A 51 -12.00 19.26 29.47
C ARG A 51 -10.71 19.68 30.14
N GLU A 52 -10.79 20.60 31.11
CA GLU A 52 -9.67 20.93 32.02
C GLU A 52 -9.12 19.65 32.68
N PHE A 53 -10.00 18.75 33.18
CA PHE A 53 -9.58 17.44 33.70
C PHE A 53 -9.07 16.50 32.60
N GLY A 54 -9.67 16.52 31.41
CA GLY A 54 -9.21 15.74 30.25
C GLY A 54 -7.76 16.05 29.85
N ASP A 55 -7.42 17.34 29.69
CA ASP A 55 -6.08 17.81 29.35
C ASP A 55 -5.07 17.59 30.49
N THR A 56 -5.43 17.95 31.73
CA THR A 56 -4.50 17.85 32.87
C THR A 56 -4.23 16.42 33.33
N ASN A 57 -4.97 15.43 32.79
CA ASN A 57 -4.72 14.02 33.08
C ASN A 57 -3.33 13.54 32.66
N ILE A 58 -2.65 14.21 31.72
CA ILE A 58 -1.29 13.84 31.30
C ILE A 58 -0.28 13.88 32.45
N TYR A 59 -0.45 14.79 33.42
CA TYR A 59 0.42 14.88 34.62
C TYR A 59 0.17 13.75 35.63
N ASN A 60 -0.83 12.90 35.41
CA ASN A 60 -1.08 11.67 36.18
C ASN A 60 -0.40 10.42 35.57
N LEU A 61 0.30 10.56 34.43
CA LEU A 61 1.13 9.51 33.81
C LEU A 61 2.54 9.42 34.43
N ILE A 62 3.07 10.55 34.91
CA ILE A 62 4.50 10.75 35.19
C ILE A 62 5.01 9.78 36.26
N ASN A 63 5.95 8.92 35.88
CA ASN A 63 6.76 8.14 36.83
C ASN A 63 8.05 8.90 37.15
N TYR A 64 8.11 9.48 38.35
CA TYR A 64 9.22 10.30 38.84
C TYR A 64 10.55 9.53 38.99
N ASP A 65 10.54 8.21 39.17
CA ASP A 65 11.76 7.39 39.34
C ASP A 65 12.64 7.32 38.06
N LEU A 66 12.07 7.68 36.90
CA LEU A 66 12.73 7.61 35.59
C LEU A 66 13.52 8.87 35.23
N PHE A 67 13.53 9.90 36.08
CA PHE A 67 14.14 11.21 35.81
C PHE A 67 15.30 11.52 36.74
N ASP A 68 16.23 12.35 36.26
CA ASP A 68 17.31 12.95 37.06
C ASP A 68 16.99 14.39 37.49
N GLY A 69 16.12 15.08 36.76
CA GLY A 69 15.68 16.44 37.06
C GLY A 69 14.39 16.80 36.32
N ILE A 70 13.72 17.86 36.76
CA ILE A 70 12.40 18.29 36.24
C ILE A 70 12.40 19.79 35.96
N ILE A 71 11.80 20.19 34.83
CA ILE A 71 11.54 21.59 34.48
C ILE A 71 10.01 21.75 34.34
N ILE A 72 9.44 22.79 34.94
CA ILE A 72 8.00 23.07 34.89
C ILE A 72 7.74 24.54 34.54
N LEU A 73 6.92 24.77 33.51
CA LEU A 73 6.47 26.10 33.11
C LEU A 73 5.11 26.37 33.76
N SER A 74 5.07 26.58 35.08
CA SER A 74 3.82 26.59 35.86
C SER A 74 2.79 27.59 35.32
N ASP A 75 3.18 28.79 34.85
CA ASP A 75 2.24 29.76 34.26
C ASP A 75 1.61 29.31 32.93
N THR A 76 2.16 28.32 32.23
CA THR A 76 1.49 27.72 31.05
C THR A 76 0.35 26.77 31.44
N ILE A 77 0.34 26.26 32.68
CA ILE A 77 -0.63 25.27 33.19
C ILE A 77 -1.83 26.00 33.81
N GLN A 78 -2.53 26.82 33.01
CA GLN A 78 -3.59 27.74 33.44
C GLN A 78 -4.90 27.08 33.93
N THR A 79 -4.90 25.78 34.27
CA THR A 79 -6.07 25.09 34.84
C THR A 79 -6.13 25.32 36.36
N PRO A 80 -7.18 25.97 36.91
CA PRO A 80 -7.15 26.50 38.27
C PRO A 80 -6.80 25.50 39.39
N GLY A 81 -5.63 25.67 40.00
CA GLY A 81 -5.15 24.89 41.15
C GLY A 81 -4.40 23.61 40.78
N VAL A 82 -4.29 23.27 39.49
CA VAL A 82 -3.49 22.12 39.04
C VAL A 82 -2.01 22.42 39.13
N GLU A 83 -1.59 23.67 38.90
CA GLU A 83 -0.22 24.13 39.05
C GLU A 83 0.31 23.88 40.48
N LYS A 84 -0.44 24.30 41.51
CA LYS A 84 -0.07 24.05 42.92
C LYS A 84 -0.13 22.56 43.29
N THR A 85 -1.18 21.85 42.86
CA THR A 85 -1.31 20.41 43.11
C THR A 85 -0.17 19.59 42.48
N LEU A 86 0.40 20.09 41.38
CA LEU A 86 1.51 19.48 40.68
C LEU A 86 2.86 19.76 41.37
N GLU A 87 3.12 21.01 41.80
CA GLU A 87 4.33 21.32 42.57
C GLU A 87 4.36 20.59 43.93
N GLU A 88 3.24 20.56 44.67
CA GLU A 88 3.10 19.79 45.91
C GLU A 88 3.41 18.29 45.68
N ARG A 89 2.85 17.70 44.63
CA ARG A 89 3.07 16.29 44.25
C ARG A 89 4.52 16.01 43.86
N ILE A 90 5.18 16.93 43.15
CA ILE A 90 6.61 16.78 42.79
C ILE A 90 7.44 16.79 44.07
N ASN A 91 7.19 17.74 44.99
CA ASN A 91 7.91 17.85 46.25
C ASN A 91 7.71 16.63 47.17
N GLU A 92 6.55 15.97 47.13
CA GLU A 92 6.30 14.70 47.84
C GLU A 92 7.01 13.48 47.23
N ARG A 93 7.28 13.47 45.92
CA ARG A 93 7.59 12.23 45.17
C ARG A 93 8.92 12.24 44.42
N PHE A 94 9.57 13.38 44.28
CA PHE A 94 10.80 13.53 43.52
C PHE A 94 11.88 14.21 44.35
N ALA A 95 13.04 13.56 44.46
CA ALA A 95 14.17 14.00 45.28
C ALA A 95 15.33 14.61 44.48
N GLY A 96 15.19 14.73 43.15
CA GLY A 96 16.14 15.45 42.30
C GLY A 96 15.83 16.95 42.22
N PRO A 97 16.70 17.74 41.57
CA PRO A 97 16.46 19.17 41.39
C PRO A 97 15.28 19.45 40.45
N VAL A 98 14.58 20.54 40.74
CA VAL A 98 13.43 21.02 39.97
C VAL A 98 13.64 22.51 39.67
N VAL A 99 13.34 22.92 38.44
CA VAL A 99 13.38 24.31 37.97
C VAL A 99 11.97 24.74 37.59
N CYS A 100 11.42 25.73 38.30
CA CYS A 100 10.15 26.37 37.98
C CYS A 100 10.38 27.62 37.13
N VAL A 101 9.54 27.82 36.11
CA VAL A 101 9.68 28.88 35.11
C VAL A 101 8.40 29.70 35.07
N ASP A 102 8.57 31.03 35.11
CA ASP A 102 7.50 32.03 35.10
C ASP A 102 6.51 31.92 36.28
N THR A 103 6.92 31.33 37.40
CA THR A 103 6.17 31.31 38.68
C THR A 103 7.13 31.20 39.86
N ASP A 104 6.84 31.89 40.97
CA ASP A 104 7.57 31.71 42.24
C ASP A 104 7.09 30.43 42.95
N SER A 105 8.00 29.49 43.21
CA SER A 105 7.68 28.24 43.91
C SER A 105 7.92 28.34 45.42
N GLU A 106 7.08 27.66 46.22
CA GLU A 106 7.32 27.46 47.66
C GLU A 106 8.40 26.39 47.94
N PHE A 107 8.75 25.56 46.94
CA PHE A 107 9.59 24.36 47.10
C PHE A 107 10.89 24.37 46.28
N PHE A 108 10.89 25.03 45.10
CA PHE A 108 11.91 24.82 44.07
C PHE A 108 12.62 26.11 43.66
N PHE A 109 13.73 25.98 42.92
CA PHE A 109 14.37 27.13 42.28
C PHE A 109 13.46 27.68 41.18
N SER A 110 13.08 28.95 41.27
CA SER A 110 12.28 29.65 40.28
C SER A 110 13.06 30.75 39.56
N PHE A 111 12.72 30.99 38.29
CA PHE A 111 13.10 32.21 37.57
C PHE A 111 11.95 32.71 36.67
N TRP A 112 12.05 33.98 36.27
CA TRP A 112 11.02 34.68 35.50
C TRP A 112 11.60 35.23 34.18
N THR A 113 10.81 35.15 33.11
CA THR A 113 11.00 35.97 31.91
C THR A 113 10.55 37.40 32.18
N ASP A 114 11.45 38.19 32.79
CA ASP A 114 11.05 39.46 33.39
C ASP A 114 10.58 40.52 32.39
N GLY A 115 11.06 40.44 31.14
CA GLY A 115 10.76 41.36 30.05
C GLY A 115 11.24 42.79 30.29
N TYR A 116 12.06 43.02 31.33
CA TYR A 116 12.44 44.35 31.79
C TYR A 116 13.28 45.06 30.75
N ASN A 117 14.38 44.44 30.30
CA ASN A 117 15.28 45.02 29.29
C ASN A 117 14.54 45.32 27.99
N SER A 118 13.65 44.41 27.56
CA SER A 118 12.84 44.55 26.35
C SER A 118 11.90 45.75 26.40
N VAL A 119 11.15 45.94 27.49
CA VAL A 119 10.25 47.10 27.65
C VAL A 119 11.03 48.39 27.88
N TYR A 120 12.15 48.34 28.60
CA TYR A 120 13.04 49.48 28.76
C TYR A 120 13.60 49.93 27.39
N GLY A 121 14.04 49.01 26.55
CA GLY A 121 14.51 49.28 25.18
C GLY A 121 13.43 49.88 24.26
N LEU A 122 12.19 49.40 24.34
CA LEU A 122 11.06 49.99 23.60
C LEU A 122 10.70 51.41 24.10
N MET A 123 10.85 51.68 25.39
CA MET A 123 10.66 53.02 25.95
C MET A 123 11.80 53.97 25.57
N ASN A 124 13.05 53.51 25.58
CA ASN A 124 14.18 54.24 25.02
C ASN A 124 13.94 54.59 23.55
N HIS A 125 13.48 53.65 22.73
CA HIS A 125 13.12 53.92 21.33
C HIS A 125 12.09 55.06 21.19
N LEU A 126 11.00 55.04 21.98
CA LEU A 126 10.01 56.13 21.97
C LEU A 126 10.57 57.50 22.41
N ILE A 127 11.47 57.52 23.40
CA ILE A 127 11.93 58.77 24.02
C ILE A 127 13.16 59.34 23.31
N GLU A 128 14.09 58.49 22.86
CA GLU A 128 15.37 58.88 22.26
C GLU A 128 15.26 59.05 20.73
N ASP A 129 14.61 58.11 20.01
CA ASP A 129 14.51 58.18 18.54
C ASP A 129 13.32 59.02 18.07
N HIS A 130 12.16 58.92 18.74
CA HIS A 130 10.94 59.68 18.40
C HIS A 130 10.74 60.97 19.22
N GLY A 131 11.43 61.12 20.35
CA GLY A 131 11.36 62.32 21.19
C GLY A 131 10.08 62.46 22.04
N MET A 132 9.27 61.41 22.15
CA MET A 132 7.95 61.41 22.81
C MET A 132 8.04 61.46 24.34
N LYS A 133 7.01 62.04 24.99
CA LYS A 133 7.06 62.45 26.41
C LYS A 133 5.79 62.16 27.20
N ASP A 134 4.60 62.29 26.61
CA ASP A 134 3.35 61.83 27.22
C ASP A 134 3.02 60.43 26.69
N ILE A 135 3.61 59.41 27.31
CA ILE A 135 3.48 58.01 26.92
C ILE A 135 2.58 57.31 27.94
N ALA A 136 1.52 56.65 27.48
CA ALA A 136 0.68 55.79 28.33
C ALA A 136 1.17 54.34 28.36
N TYR A 137 0.85 53.63 29.44
CA TYR A 137 1.22 52.24 29.61
C TYR A 137 0.01 51.35 29.93
N LEU A 138 -0.30 50.41 29.04
CA LEU A 138 -1.31 49.38 29.27
C LEU A 138 -0.64 48.11 29.80
N THR A 139 -0.57 47.99 31.12
CA THR A 139 -0.08 46.77 31.78
C THR A 139 -1.13 45.68 31.78
N GLY A 140 -0.73 44.43 32.00
CA GLY A 140 -1.65 43.31 32.18
C GLY A 140 -2.26 43.25 33.58
N ARG A 141 -2.62 42.03 34.01
CA ARG A 141 -3.31 41.80 35.29
C ARG A 141 -2.50 42.36 36.47
N LYS A 142 -3.11 43.23 37.30
CA LYS A 142 -2.45 44.04 38.34
C LYS A 142 -1.53 43.28 39.32
N ASN A 143 -1.85 42.01 39.60
CA ASN A 143 -1.10 41.21 40.57
C ASN A 143 0.01 40.33 39.96
N HIS A 144 0.07 40.18 38.62
CA HIS A 144 1.06 39.34 37.92
C HIS A 144 2.49 39.88 38.07
N MET A 145 3.49 38.99 38.09
CA MET A 145 4.90 39.43 38.15
C MET A 145 5.34 40.13 36.86
N HIS A 146 5.05 39.56 35.67
CA HIS A 146 5.35 40.21 34.39
C HIS A 146 4.71 41.60 34.28
N SER A 147 3.44 41.77 34.69
CA SER A 147 2.77 43.07 34.73
C SER A 147 3.52 44.10 35.60
N LYS A 148 4.08 43.66 36.73
CA LYS A 148 4.87 44.50 37.65
C LYS A 148 6.24 44.82 37.06
N ARG A 149 7.02 43.83 36.62
CA ARG A 149 8.38 44.01 36.06
C ARG A 149 8.39 44.83 34.77
N ARG A 150 7.41 44.62 33.88
CA ARG A 150 7.27 45.39 32.64
C ARG A 150 6.77 46.82 32.90
N LEU A 151 5.88 47.03 33.89
CA LEU A 151 5.49 48.37 34.34
C LEU A 151 6.64 49.10 35.04
N GLU A 152 7.44 48.39 35.83
CA GLU A 152 8.65 48.91 36.49
C GLU A 152 9.66 49.42 35.44
N ALA A 153 9.93 48.63 34.39
CA ALA A 153 10.75 49.06 33.25
C ALA A 153 10.24 50.36 32.60
N TYR A 154 8.93 50.49 32.39
CA TYR A 154 8.32 51.75 31.91
C TYR A 154 8.56 52.92 32.89
N LYS A 155 8.27 52.73 34.19
CA LYS A 155 8.45 53.80 35.18
C LYS A 155 9.91 54.21 35.36
N ASP A 156 10.83 53.28 35.19
CA ASP A 156 12.27 53.50 35.31
C ASP A 156 12.85 54.17 34.06
N ALA A 157 12.43 53.76 32.85
CA ALA A 157 12.81 54.42 31.60
C ALA A 157 12.30 55.87 31.55
N MET A 158 11.05 56.13 31.92
CA MET A 158 10.51 57.49 32.03
C MET A 158 11.33 58.34 33.01
N ARG A 159 11.64 57.81 34.21
CA ARG A 159 12.46 58.51 35.22
C ARG A 159 13.91 58.74 34.77
N ALA A 160 14.52 57.81 34.03
CA ALA A 160 15.88 57.96 33.52
C ALA A 160 16.02 59.13 32.54
N HIS A 161 14.99 59.39 31.73
CA HIS A 161 14.93 60.52 30.79
C HIS A 161 14.34 61.81 31.41
N GLY A 162 14.05 61.82 32.72
CA GLY A 162 13.51 62.98 33.42
C GLY A 162 12.04 63.29 33.12
N LEU A 163 11.27 62.30 32.62
CA LEU A 163 9.85 62.42 32.32
C LEU A 163 8.98 62.08 33.56
N GLU A 164 7.78 62.66 33.62
CA GLU A 164 6.85 62.43 34.73
C GLU A 164 6.06 61.12 34.56
N VAL A 165 6.12 60.25 35.56
CA VAL A 165 5.31 59.03 35.62
C VAL A 165 3.91 59.37 36.14
N ARG A 166 3.00 59.62 35.20
CA ARG A 166 1.58 59.91 35.47
C ARG A 166 0.80 58.63 35.75
N GLU A 167 0.18 58.52 36.93
CA GLU A 167 -0.71 57.37 37.25
C GLU A 167 -2.03 57.40 36.45
N ASP A 168 -2.47 58.56 35.95
CA ASP A 168 -3.62 58.67 35.02
C ASP A 168 -3.28 58.22 33.58
N ARG A 169 -2.02 57.88 33.31
CA ARG A 169 -1.53 57.28 32.07
C ARG A 169 -1.26 55.77 32.20
N ILE A 170 -1.60 55.14 33.34
CA ILE A 170 -1.38 53.70 33.58
C ILE A 170 -2.70 52.95 33.62
N PHE A 171 -2.87 52.04 32.66
CA PHE A 171 -4.08 51.24 32.47
C PHE A 171 -3.79 49.77 32.76
N TYR A 172 -4.79 49.03 33.24
CA TYR A 172 -4.68 47.61 33.60
C TYR A 172 -5.63 46.78 32.75
N GLY A 173 -5.07 45.84 32.00
CA GLY A 173 -5.78 44.88 31.16
C GLY A 173 -5.62 43.43 31.62
N ASP A 174 -5.89 42.52 30.70
CA ASP A 174 -5.96 41.07 30.90
C ASP A 174 -5.02 40.26 30.00
N PHE A 175 -4.18 40.94 29.20
CA PHE A 175 -3.36 40.45 28.09
C PHE A 175 -4.14 40.06 26.82
N TRP A 176 -5.43 40.42 26.71
CA TRP A 176 -6.28 40.13 25.55
C TRP A 176 -6.73 41.41 24.81
N TYR A 177 -7.03 41.27 23.52
CA TYR A 177 -7.44 42.36 22.62
C TYR A 177 -8.53 43.27 23.21
N THR A 178 -9.49 42.68 23.94
CA THR A 178 -10.61 43.38 24.57
C THR A 178 -10.19 44.43 25.60
N SER A 179 -9.10 44.23 26.34
CA SER A 179 -8.60 45.27 27.26
C SER A 179 -7.78 46.34 26.53
N GLY A 180 -7.20 46.02 25.36
CA GLY A 180 -6.74 46.99 24.37
C GLY A 180 -7.85 47.94 23.92
N CYS A 181 -8.96 47.39 23.42
CA CYS A 181 -10.13 48.17 23.02
C CYS A 181 -10.66 49.04 24.17
N GLY A 182 -10.82 48.48 25.37
CA GLY A 182 -11.31 49.21 26.54
C GLY A 182 -10.38 50.34 27.02
N CYS A 183 -9.06 50.18 26.82
CA CYS A 183 -8.08 51.24 27.06
C CYS A 183 -8.23 52.37 26.03
N ALA A 184 -8.39 52.05 24.74
CA ALA A 184 -8.64 53.04 23.69
C ALA A 184 -9.95 53.80 23.93
N GLU A 185 -11.06 53.11 24.23
CA GLU A 185 -12.34 53.71 24.60
C GLU A 185 -12.26 54.61 25.84
N THR A 186 -11.30 54.37 26.75
CA THR A 186 -11.10 55.18 27.94
C THR A 186 -10.36 56.48 27.61
N LEU A 187 -9.27 56.41 26.83
CA LEU A 187 -8.54 57.59 26.37
C LEU A 187 -9.39 58.47 25.43
N LEU A 188 -10.19 57.88 24.55
CA LEU A 188 -11.07 58.58 23.60
C LEU A 188 -12.17 59.44 24.26
N ARG A 189 -12.37 59.35 25.58
CA ARG A 189 -13.28 60.23 26.34
C ARG A 189 -12.73 61.66 26.45
N ASP A 190 -11.42 61.83 26.33
CA ASP A 190 -10.73 63.12 26.27
C ASP A 190 -9.84 63.16 25.02
N ARG A 191 -10.50 63.19 23.85
CA ARG A 191 -9.85 63.19 22.52
C ARG A 191 -8.96 64.42 22.28
N GLU A 192 -9.06 65.47 23.10
CA GLU A 192 -8.19 66.66 23.02
C GLU A 192 -6.85 66.47 23.75
N HIS A 193 -6.74 65.50 24.67
CA HIS A 193 -5.57 65.24 25.51
C HIS A 193 -5.09 63.78 25.46
N LEU A 194 -5.08 63.20 24.26
CA LEU A 194 -4.49 61.88 24.02
C LEU A 194 -2.96 61.90 24.26
N PRO A 195 -2.36 60.80 24.75
CA PRO A 195 -0.91 60.64 24.83
C PRO A 195 -0.31 60.48 23.42
N GLU A 196 0.97 60.80 23.28
CA GLU A 196 1.74 60.68 22.02
C GLU A 196 1.93 59.20 21.62
N ALA A 197 2.04 58.31 22.61
CA ALA A 197 2.14 56.86 22.41
C ALA A 197 1.42 56.06 23.50
N VAL A 198 1.07 54.81 23.19
CA VAL A 198 0.71 53.78 24.17
C VAL A 198 1.61 52.56 24.02
N MET A 199 2.29 52.21 25.10
CA MET A 199 3.07 50.98 25.22
C MET A 199 2.23 49.90 25.94
N CYS A 200 2.00 48.77 25.28
CA CYS A 200 1.20 47.66 25.81
C CYS A 200 2.09 46.50 26.27
N ALA A 201 1.72 45.85 27.38
CA ALA A 201 2.50 44.75 27.96
C ALA A 201 2.44 43.42 27.17
N ASN A 202 1.65 43.35 26.08
CA ASN A 202 1.77 42.36 25.01
C ASN A 202 1.18 42.86 23.67
N ASP A 203 1.50 42.15 22.58
CA ASP A 203 0.99 42.43 21.23
C ASP A 203 -0.54 42.40 21.13
N CYS A 204 -1.24 41.42 21.71
CA CYS A 204 -2.70 41.31 21.57
C CYS A 204 -3.44 42.56 22.08
N MET A 205 -3.01 43.11 23.23
CA MET A 205 -3.57 44.38 23.75
C MET A 205 -3.24 45.57 22.84
N ALA A 206 -2.05 45.62 22.24
CA ALA A 206 -1.69 46.67 21.27
C ALA A 206 -2.54 46.60 19.99
N ILE A 207 -2.79 45.39 19.46
CA ILE A 207 -3.61 45.18 18.25
C ILE A 207 -5.05 45.65 18.51
N GLY A 208 -5.67 45.20 19.61
CA GLY A 208 -7.03 45.63 19.98
C GLY A 208 -7.15 47.13 20.29
N PHE A 209 -6.08 47.74 20.80
CA PHE A 209 -6.00 49.20 21.00
C PHE A 209 -5.94 49.96 19.65
N ALA A 210 -5.04 49.54 18.75
CA ALA A 210 -4.86 50.17 17.44
C ALA A 210 -6.13 50.04 16.57
N GLU A 211 -6.75 48.85 16.53
CA GLU A 211 -7.98 48.60 15.78
C GLU A 211 -9.12 49.52 16.24
N GLU A 212 -9.25 49.76 17.56
CA GLU A 212 -10.28 50.65 18.10
C GLU A 212 -9.99 52.14 17.84
N MET A 213 -8.71 52.55 17.80
CA MET A 213 -8.35 53.91 17.37
C MET A 213 -8.67 54.15 15.89
N GLU A 214 -8.36 53.21 15.00
CA GLU A 214 -8.67 53.34 13.57
C GLU A 214 -10.19 53.34 13.31
N LYS A 215 -10.96 52.48 13.99
CA LYS A 215 -12.44 52.48 13.97
C LYS A 215 -13.05 53.85 14.34
N ARG A 216 -12.35 54.65 15.15
CA ARG A 216 -12.80 55.96 15.65
C ARG A 216 -12.19 57.14 14.87
N GLY A 217 -11.48 56.83 13.77
CA GLY A 217 -10.91 57.80 12.85
C GLY A 217 -9.66 58.49 13.38
N LEU A 218 -8.81 57.75 14.11
CA LEU A 218 -7.44 58.14 14.43
C LEU A 218 -6.48 57.14 13.79
N SER A 219 -5.44 57.62 13.12
CA SER A 219 -4.44 56.78 12.46
C SER A 219 -3.31 56.44 13.42
N VAL A 220 -3.02 55.15 13.56
CA VAL A 220 -1.72 54.69 14.07
C VAL A 220 -0.74 54.69 12.88
N PRO A 221 0.50 55.22 13.01
CA PRO A 221 1.10 55.91 14.15
C PRO A 221 0.77 57.41 14.24
N ARG A 222 0.21 58.02 13.18
CA ARG A 222 0.25 59.48 12.94
C ARG A 222 -0.39 60.31 14.05
N ASP A 223 -1.52 59.86 14.58
CA ASP A 223 -2.30 60.56 15.60
C ASP A 223 -2.03 59.99 17.01
N ILE A 224 -1.50 58.76 17.09
CA ILE A 224 -1.00 58.10 18.31
C ILE A 224 -0.12 56.89 17.92
N ALA A 225 1.07 56.78 18.50
CA ALA A 225 1.93 55.61 18.34
C ALA A 225 1.50 54.45 19.24
N VAL A 226 1.70 53.21 18.80
CA VAL A 226 1.29 52.00 19.55
C VAL A 226 2.38 50.94 19.51
N LEU A 227 2.83 50.47 20.67
CA LEU A 227 3.88 49.46 20.81
C LEU A 227 3.37 48.23 21.59
N GLY A 228 3.88 47.05 21.24
CA GLY A 228 3.58 45.77 21.87
C GLY A 228 4.78 45.14 22.60
N TYR A 229 4.62 43.88 22.98
CA TYR A 229 5.67 43.05 23.57
C TYR A 229 5.41 41.58 23.20
N GLY A 230 6.46 40.86 22.78
CA GLY A 230 6.34 39.47 22.34
C GLY A 230 5.83 39.39 20.90
N THR A 231 6.66 39.86 19.97
CA THR A 231 6.30 40.07 18.56
C THR A 231 5.71 38.81 17.91
N SER A 232 4.41 38.84 17.64
CA SER A 232 3.69 37.70 17.05
C SER A 232 3.75 37.74 15.51
N GLU A 233 3.27 36.70 14.83
CA GLU A 233 3.07 36.80 13.37
C GLU A 233 1.96 37.80 13.03
N GLU A 234 0.87 37.82 13.80
CA GLU A 234 -0.24 38.78 13.67
C GLU A 234 0.28 40.23 13.84
N GLY A 235 1.05 40.51 14.88
CA GLY A 235 1.65 41.82 15.12
C GLY A 235 2.55 42.28 13.96
N ARG A 236 3.35 41.37 13.40
CA ARG A 236 4.21 41.65 12.23
C ARG A 236 3.47 41.77 10.90
N THR A 237 2.22 41.31 10.83
CA THR A 237 1.39 41.31 9.60
C THR A 237 0.17 42.25 9.67
N CYS A 238 0.03 43.01 10.75
CA CYS A 238 -0.94 44.11 10.86
C CYS A 238 -0.83 45.14 9.72
N PRO A 239 -1.92 45.86 9.37
CA PRO A 239 -1.91 46.92 8.34
C PRO A 239 -0.86 48.01 8.57
N LYS A 240 -0.49 48.22 9.83
CA LYS A 240 0.78 48.83 10.26
C LYS A 240 1.50 47.82 11.16
N PRO A 241 2.63 47.22 10.72
CA PRO A 241 3.36 46.25 11.53
C PRO A 241 3.71 46.82 12.91
N LEU A 242 3.44 46.03 13.94
CA LEU A 242 3.52 46.46 15.33
C LEU A 242 4.97 46.44 15.83
N THR A 243 5.46 47.60 16.27
CA THR A 243 6.74 47.76 16.96
C THR A 243 6.68 47.05 18.31
N SER A 244 7.57 46.08 18.53
CA SER A 244 7.50 45.13 19.64
C SER A 244 8.90 44.53 19.93
N THR A 245 8.99 43.49 20.75
CA THR A 245 10.25 42.79 21.08
C THR A 245 10.14 41.30 20.83
N TYR A 246 11.24 40.69 20.38
CA TYR A 246 11.39 39.23 20.46
C TYR A 246 11.52 38.80 21.92
N ILE A 247 11.00 37.61 22.26
CA ILE A 247 11.24 36.95 23.55
C ILE A 247 12.33 35.91 23.31
N ALA A 248 13.37 35.93 24.15
CA ALA A 248 14.53 35.03 24.11
C ALA A 248 14.18 33.61 24.63
N ALA A 249 13.10 33.01 24.11
CA ALA A 249 12.46 31.82 24.65
C ALA A 249 13.35 30.58 24.58
N GLU A 250 14.08 30.42 23.47
CA GLU A 250 15.09 29.36 23.30
C GLU A 250 16.23 29.52 24.31
N GLU A 251 16.69 30.76 24.54
CA GLU A 251 17.76 31.06 25.47
C GLU A 251 17.34 30.85 26.94
N TYR A 252 16.09 31.17 27.31
CA TYR A 252 15.50 30.77 28.60
C TYR A 252 15.37 29.24 28.72
N GLY A 253 15.04 28.54 27.63
CA GLY A 253 15.02 27.08 27.56
C GLY A 253 16.38 26.45 27.84
N VAL A 254 17.43 26.91 27.15
CA VAL A 254 18.83 26.54 27.40
C VAL A 254 19.22 26.79 28.86
N TYR A 255 18.96 28.00 29.37
CA TYR A 255 19.28 28.37 30.75
C TYR A 255 18.55 27.50 31.79
N SER A 256 17.33 27.04 31.52
CA SER A 256 16.62 26.16 32.45
C SER A 256 17.31 24.81 32.63
N VAL A 257 17.92 24.26 31.56
CA VAL A 257 18.74 23.04 31.63
C VAL A 257 20.09 23.31 32.29
N ASP A 258 20.76 24.42 31.97
CA ASP A 258 22.02 24.79 32.64
C ASP A 258 21.82 24.98 34.17
N SER A 259 20.71 25.59 34.56
CA SER A 259 20.30 25.74 35.97
C SER A 259 20.05 24.39 36.62
N LEU A 260 19.33 23.49 35.94
CA LEU A 260 19.05 22.14 36.42
C LEU A 260 20.33 21.34 36.62
N LEU A 261 21.28 21.41 35.67
CA LEU A 261 22.58 20.73 35.73
C LEU A 261 23.46 21.29 36.87
N LYS A 262 23.46 22.60 37.09
CA LYS A 262 24.12 23.21 38.27
C LYS A 262 23.51 22.73 39.58
N LEU A 263 22.19 22.70 39.69
CA LEU A 263 21.49 22.19 40.87
C LEU A 263 21.78 20.68 41.10
N MET A 264 21.93 19.86 40.05
CA MET A 264 22.41 18.47 40.19
C MET A 264 23.81 18.37 40.80
N ASN A 265 24.67 19.36 40.57
CA ASN A 265 26.02 19.44 41.12
C ASN A 265 26.07 20.14 42.50
N ASN A 266 24.96 20.67 43.00
CA ASN A 266 24.86 21.54 44.19
C ASN A 266 25.52 22.93 43.99
N GLU A 267 25.51 23.45 42.76
CA GLU A 267 25.93 24.81 42.41
C GLU A 267 24.72 25.76 42.30
N GLU A 268 24.88 27.03 42.66
CA GLU A 268 23.83 28.04 42.48
C GLU A 268 23.72 28.48 40.99
N PRO A 269 22.50 28.55 40.41
CA PRO A 269 22.29 29.14 39.10
C PRO A 269 22.71 30.61 39.02
N GLU A 270 23.21 31.04 37.85
CA GLU A 270 23.67 32.41 37.64
C GLU A 270 22.51 33.37 37.32
N ARG A 271 22.60 34.62 37.76
CA ARG A 271 21.55 35.61 37.48
C ARG A 271 21.52 35.97 35.99
N LEU A 272 20.49 35.49 35.30
CA LEU A 272 20.25 35.72 33.89
C LEU A 272 19.93 37.18 33.55
N SER A 273 20.39 37.60 32.36
CA SER A 273 19.98 38.84 31.67
C SER A 273 20.27 38.67 30.18
N PHE A 274 19.32 39.04 29.32
CA PHE A 274 19.49 39.05 27.86
C PHE A 274 19.33 40.47 27.31
N ASP A 275 20.03 40.76 26.21
CA ASP A 275 19.90 42.03 25.51
C ASP A 275 18.55 42.16 24.79
N ALA A 276 18.00 43.37 24.76
CA ALA A 276 16.69 43.65 24.20
C ALA A 276 16.71 43.63 22.66
N ARG A 277 16.27 42.52 22.06
CA ARG A 277 16.07 42.45 20.60
C ARG A 277 14.72 43.03 20.19
N LEU A 278 14.74 44.28 19.72
CA LEU A 278 13.56 44.96 19.21
C LEU A 278 13.17 44.43 17.81
N PHE A 279 11.88 44.52 17.50
CA PHE A 279 11.32 44.48 16.15
C PHE A 279 10.71 45.86 15.89
N ILE A 280 11.30 46.62 14.98
CA ILE A 280 10.82 47.96 14.60
C ILE A 280 9.78 47.79 13.49
N GLY A 281 8.57 48.31 13.73
CA GLY A 281 7.47 48.31 12.78
C GLY A 281 7.04 49.74 12.42
N GLU A 282 5.98 49.86 11.64
CA GLU A 282 5.42 51.18 11.28
C GLU A 282 4.60 51.80 12.42
N SER A 283 4.12 51.00 13.39
CA SER A 283 3.17 51.47 14.43
C SER A 283 3.72 52.50 15.42
N CYS A 284 5.04 52.75 15.44
CA CYS A 284 5.67 53.80 16.23
C CYS A 284 5.89 55.11 15.46
N GLY A 285 5.84 55.08 14.12
CA GLY A 285 6.26 56.20 13.25
C GLY A 285 7.55 55.93 12.46
N CYS A 286 8.27 54.85 12.74
CA CYS A 286 9.48 54.49 11.99
C CYS A 286 9.16 54.09 10.54
N ILE A 287 10.14 54.40 9.68
CA ILE A 287 10.16 53.98 8.27
C ILE A 287 11.49 53.26 8.05
N GLU A 288 11.55 51.95 8.33
CA GLU A 288 12.62 51.13 7.77
C GLU A 288 12.37 50.94 6.27
N GLU A 289 13.40 51.14 5.44
CA GLU A 289 13.33 50.87 3.99
C GLU A 289 13.24 49.36 3.73
N ASN A 290 12.03 48.81 3.84
CA ASN A 290 11.77 47.38 3.76
C ASN A 290 12.58 46.60 4.81
N ALA A 291 12.19 46.73 6.08
CA ALA A 291 12.28 45.59 7.00
C ALA A 291 11.74 44.37 6.26
N PRO A 292 12.55 43.37 5.89
CA PRO A 292 12.05 42.33 5.00
C PRO A 292 11.03 41.52 5.79
N ILE A 293 9.76 41.55 5.37
CA ILE A 293 8.88 40.44 5.66
C ILE A 293 9.51 39.25 4.96
N LYS A 294 10.37 38.53 5.70
CA LYS A 294 10.71 37.14 5.43
C LYS A 294 9.44 36.32 5.67
N LEU A 295 8.51 36.47 4.71
CA LEU A 295 7.77 35.34 4.20
C LEU A 295 8.86 34.33 3.84
N ASP A 296 9.06 33.32 4.69
CA ASP A 296 10.02 32.28 4.39
C ASP A 296 9.57 31.63 3.08
N ARG A 297 10.32 31.92 2.02
CA ARG A 297 10.02 31.42 0.69
C ARG A 297 10.11 29.90 0.79
N ARG A 298 8.95 29.25 0.80
CA ARG A 298 8.81 27.81 0.98
C ARG A 298 9.85 27.11 0.13
N LYS A 299 10.71 26.31 0.79
CA LYS A 299 11.87 25.65 0.15
C LYS A 299 11.41 24.70 -0.97
N THR A 300 10.15 24.28 -0.93
CA THR A 300 9.43 23.49 -1.93
C THR A 300 8.17 24.21 -2.38
N TRP A 301 7.64 23.84 -3.55
CA TRP A 301 6.36 24.37 -4.05
C TRP A 301 5.14 23.76 -3.33
N GLN A 302 5.33 22.65 -2.63
CA GLN A 302 4.32 21.90 -1.87
C GLN A 302 3.90 22.59 -0.56
N THR A 303 2.74 22.19 -0.02
CA THR A 303 2.21 22.60 1.29
C THR A 303 1.41 21.45 1.92
N HIS A 304 1.25 21.46 3.24
CA HIS A 304 0.36 20.55 3.97
C HIS A 304 -1.12 20.65 3.52
N ASN A 305 -1.49 21.68 2.77
CA ASN A 305 -2.83 21.95 2.25
C ASN A 305 -2.99 21.50 0.77
N SER A 306 -1.92 21.06 0.11
CA SER A 306 -1.87 20.79 -1.34
C SER A 306 -1.32 19.40 -1.71
N GLU A 307 -1.08 18.56 -0.71
CA GLU A 307 -0.66 17.16 -0.86
C GLU A 307 -1.64 16.25 -0.10
N GLU A 308 -1.21 15.07 0.33
CA GLU A 308 -1.98 14.13 1.18
C GLU A 308 -1.94 14.53 2.68
N GLY A 309 -1.59 15.79 2.98
CA GLY A 309 -1.46 16.31 4.36
C GLY A 309 -2.80 16.61 5.05
N TYR A 310 -2.77 16.75 6.38
CA TYR A 310 -3.98 16.86 7.22
C TYR A 310 -4.97 17.96 6.82
N PHE A 311 -4.48 19.12 6.34
CA PHE A 311 -5.32 20.24 5.90
C PHE A 311 -5.79 20.15 4.43
N SER A 312 -5.49 19.06 3.74
CA SER A 312 -5.91 18.83 2.35
C SER A 312 -7.41 18.58 2.25
N ILE A 313 -8.02 19.05 1.16
CA ILE A 313 -9.39 18.68 0.77
C ILE A 313 -9.50 17.20 0.35
N HIS A 314 -8.37 16.49 0.25
CA HIS A 314 -8.27 15.06 -0.03
C HIS A 314 -7.88 14.23 1.21
N ASN A 315 -7.94 14.80 2.42
CA ASN A 315 -7.77 14.05 3.67
C ASN A 315 -9.11 13.40 4.08
N PHE A 316 -9.21 12.08 3.95
CA PHE A 316 -10.41 11.30 4.28
C PHE A 316 -10.35 10.58 5.64
N MET A 317 -9.30 10.83 6.45
CA MET A 317 -9.07 10.17 7.73
C MET A 317 -10.29 10.19 8.68
N MET A 318 -11.07 11.29 8.68
CA MET A 318 -12.28 11.41 9.50
C MET A 318 -13.48 10.60 8.96
N ASP A 319 -13.53 10.33 7.66
CA ASP A 319 -14.48 9.42 7.03
C ASP A 319 -14.08 7.96 7.36
N ASP A 320 -12.79 7.63 7.27
CA ASP A 320 -12.24 6.31 7.65
C ASP A 320 -12.52 5.97 9.12
N PHE A 321 -12.32 6.93 10.03
CA PHE A 321 -12.67 6.81 11.46
C PHE A 321 -14.18 6.65 11.67
N SER A 322 -15.01 7.21 10.79
CA SER A 322 -16.48 7.10 10.87
C SER A 322 -17.02 5.80 10.28
N CYS A 323 -16.28 5.19 9.35
CA CYS A 323 -16.59 3.90 8.72
C CYS A 323 -15.97 2.70 9.44
N SER A 324 -15.11 2.91 10.45
CA SER A 324 -14.45 1.82 11.18
C SER A 324 -15.40 1.12 12.16
N GLU A 325 -15.47 -0.21 12.07
CA GLU A 325 -16.42 -1.04 12.82
C GLU A 325 -15.92 -1.43 14.22
N ASP A 326 -14.62 -1.45 14.47
CA ASP A 326 -14.01 -1.74 15.77
C ASP A 326 -12.67 -0.98 16.02
N LEU A 327 -12.01 -1.30 17.13
CA LEU A 327 -10.77 -0.63 17.54
C LEU A 327 -9.55 -0.98 16.69
N LEU A 328 -9.46 -2.20 16.13
CA LEU A 328 -8.34 -2.58 15.27
C LEU A 328 -8.46 -1.83 13.94
N GLU A 329 -9.64 -1.86 13.31
CA GLU A 329 -9.89 -1.07 12.09
C GLU A 329 -9.61 0.43 12.26
N MET A 330 -9.94 0.98 13.44
CA MET A 330 -9.63 2.36 13.79
C MET A 330 -8.12 2.61 13.94
N MET A 331 -7.36 1.69 14.54
CA MET A 331 -5.91 1.84 14.64
C MET A 331 -5.21 1.65 13.29
N ASP A 332 -5.68 0.75 12.43
CA ASP A 332 -5.24 0.62 11.02
C ASP A 332 -5.40 1.96 10.28
N ALA A 333 -6.60 2.55 10.31
CA ALA A 333 -6.88 3.85 9.69
C ALA A 333 -6.02 5.00 10.27
N VAL A 334 -5.67 4.94 11.57
CA VAL A 334 -4.73 5.89 12.17
C VAL A 334 -3.31 5.67 11.64
N TYR A 335 -2.82 4.43 11.60
CA TYR A 335 -1.47 4.07 11.18
C TYR A 335 -1.20 4.48 9.73
N GLU A 336 -2.13 4.17 8.82
CA GLU A 336 -2.04 4.54 7.41
C GLU A 336 -1.98 6.08 7.21
N ASN A 337 -2.45 6.86 8.18
CA ASN A 337 -2.44 8.33 8.20
C ASN A 337 -1.33 8.97 9.06
N VAL A 338 -0.44 8.21 9.72
CA VAL A 338 0.64 8.78 10.57
C VAL A 338 1.61 9.67 9.78
N PHE A 339 1.80 9.41 8.48
CA PHE A 339 2.64 10.24 7.61
C PHE A 339 2.21 11.72 7.56
N GLN A 340 0.95 12.04 7.89
CA GLN A 340 0.46 13.42 7.99
C GLN A 340 1.17 14.23 9.09
N LEU A 341 1.82 13.55 10.05
CA LEU A 341 2.62 14.16 11.12
C LEU A 341 4.03 14.60 10.66
N GLY A 342 4.39 14.42 9.39
CA GLY A 342 5.62 14.95 8.81
C GLY A 342 6.88 14.24 9.30
N SER A 343 7.82 14.97 9.92
CA SER A 343 9.11 14.42 10.38
C SER A 343 9.04 13.59 11.68
N ALA A 344 7.86 13.09 12.05
CA ALA A 344 7.66 12.24 13.22
C ALA A 344 8.44 10.92 13.07
N HIS A 345 9.58 10.83 13.77
CA HIS A 345 10.49 9.67 13.77
C HIS A 345 9.87 8.46 14.48
N ARG A 346 9.16 8.69 15.59
CA ARG A 346 8.35 7.67 16.28
C ARG A 346 6.99 8.23 16.64
N PHE A 347 5.96 7.39 16.59
CA PHE A 347 4.62 7.71 17.09
C PHE A 347 3.98 6.48 17.74
N ASN A 348 3.33 6.68 18.89
CA ASN A 348 2.65 5.63 19.64
C ASN A 348 1.28 6.08 20.14
N ILE A 349 0.32 5.15 20.16
CA ILE A 349 -0.94 5.29 20.90
C ILE A 349 -0.98 4.22 21.98
N VAL A 350 -1.14 4.67 23.22
CA VAL A 350 -1.25 3.81 24.40
C VAL A 350 -2.63 4.00 25.04
N LEU A 351 -3.41 2.93 25.14
CA LEU A 351 -4.81 2.95 25.56
C LEU A 351 -5.03 2.27 26.93
N ASN A 352 -6.07 2.67 27.66
CA ASN A 352 -6.46 2.04 28.92
C ASN A 352 -6.99 0.60 28.70
N ASP A 353 -6.74 -0.32 29.63
CA ASP A 353 -7.16 -1.73 29.53
C ASP A 353 -8.67 -1.96 29.25
N LEU A 354 -9.53 -1.02 29.66
CA LEU A 354 -10.99 -1.07 29.49
C LEU A 354 -11.46 -1.26 28.04
N TRP A 355 -10.65 -0.92 27.03
CA TRP A 355 -10.95 -1.20 25.62
C TRP A 355 -11.10 -2.70 25.32
N LEU A 356 -10.49 -3.59 26.11
CA LEU A 356 -10.66 -5.05 26.03
C LEU A 356 -11.96 -5.56 26.67
N HIS A 357 -12.75 -4.69 27.31
CA HIS A 357 -13.88 -5.08 28.16
C HIS A 357 -15.14 -4.25 27.87
N PRO A 358 -15.85 -4.53 26.74
CA PRO A 358 -17.04 -3.77 26.34
C PRO A 358 -18.16 -3.80 27.40
N ASP A 359 -18.33 -4.93 28.09
CA ASP A 359 -19.34 -5.10 29.12
C ASP A 359 -19.08 -4.21 30.35
N ARG A 360 -17.80 -4.02 30.72
CA ARG A 360 -17.35 -3.08 31.76
C ARG A 360 -17.44 -1.64 31.28
N MET A 361 -17.10 -1.38 30.02
CA MET A 361 -17.20 -0.07 29.38
C MET A 361 -18.64 0.51 29.44
N VAL A 362 -19.66 -0.35 29.30
CA VAL A 362 -21.09 0.01 29.49
C VAL A 362 -21.42 0.37 30.94
N LYS A 363 -20.81 -0.30 31.93
CA LYS A 363 -21.19 -0.24 33.36
C LYS A 363 -20.41 0.78 34.17
N GLU A 364 -19.10 0.87 33.92
CA GLU A 364 -18.12 1.62 34.73
C GLU A 364 -17.73 2.95 34.07
N GLY A 365 -17.58 2.93 32.74
CA GLY A 365 -17.02 4.03 31.96
C GLY A 365 -15.50 4.19 32.15
N PHE A 366 -14.89 5.06 31.34
CA PHE A 366 -13.44 5.28 31.37
C PHE A 366 -12.98 6.09 32.60
N PRO A 367 -11.70 5.95 33.03
CA PRO A 367 -11.13 6.72 34.12
C PRO A 367 -11.29 8.24 33.93
N LYS A 368 -11.61 8.94 35.02
CA LYS A 368 -11.72 10.42 35.02
C LYS A 368 -10.46 11.11 35.51
N ILE A 369 -9.64 10.41 36.30
CA ILE A 369 -8.37 10.88 36.84
C ILE A 369 -7.32 9.81 36.53
N GLY A 370 -6.33 10.18 35.73
CA GLY A 370 -5.23 9.33 35.27
C GLY A 370 -5.64 8.23 34.29
N TYR A 371 -5.04 7.07 34.50
CA TYR A 371 -4.99 5.95 33.57
C TYR A 371 -5.10 4.63 34.33
N SER A 372 -5.52 3.56 33.63
CA SER A 372 -5.49 2.19 34.16
C SER A 372 -4.08 1.79 34.61
N SER A 373 -3.97 0.88 35.57
CA SER A 373 -2.68 0.36 36.06
C SER A 373 -1.92 -0.42 34.98
N LYS A 374 -2.66 -1.11 34.11
CA LYS A 374 -2.16 -1.70 32.87
C LYS A 374 -2.72 -0.94 31.67
N VAL A 375 -1.91 -0.80 30.64
CA VAL A 375 -2.22 -0.07 29.41
C VAL A 375 -1.73 -0.85 28.20
N ILE A 376 -2.39 -0.64 27.05
CA ILE A 376 -2.19 -1.35 25.80
C ILE A 376 -1.38 -0.45 24.88
N ASN A 377 -0.22 -0.88 24.40
CA ASN A 377 0.47 -0.21 23.29
C ASN A 377 -0.25 -0.56 21.98
N ALA A 378 -1.30 0.19 21.65
CA ALA A 378 -2.26 -0.15 20.60
C ALA A 378 -1.74 0.11 19.19
N LEU A 379 -0.82 1.08 19.06
CA LEU A 379 -0.14 1.42 17.82
C LEU A 379 1.32 1.81 18.14
N SER A 380 2.26 1.29 17.36
CA SER A 380 3.64 1.75 17.27
C SER A 380 4.01 2.05 15.83
N TYR A 381 4.65 3.18 15.59
CA TYR A 381 5.18 3.61 14.30
C TYR A 381 6.63 4.08 14.49
N ASN A 382 7.51 3.71 13.56
CA ASN A 382 8.92 4.08 13.52
C ASN A 382 9.30 4.38 12.06
N ALA A 383 9.70 5.63 11.76
CA ALA A 383 9.98 6.08 10.40
C ALA A 383 11.27 5.46 9.82
N ASP A 384 12.32 5.29 10.66
CA ASP A 384 13.58 4.65 10.25
C ASP A 384 13.43 3.13 10.02
N LYS A 385 12.37 2.53 10.56
CA LYS A 385 12.11 1.09 10.51
C LYS A 385 10.61 0.82 10.54
N LEU A 386 9.94 1.03 9.41
CA LEU A 386 8.50 0.76 9.27
C LEU A 386 8.15 -0.72 9.51
N SER A 387 9.15 -1.62 9.44
CA SER A 387 9.13 -3.03 9.85
C SER A 387 8.97 -3.28 11.36
N GLU A 388 9.33 -2.31 12.22
CA GLU A 388 9.05 -2.34 13.67
C GLU A 388 7.67 -1.75 14.00
N GLY A 389 6.87 -1.39 12.98
CA GLY A 389 5.50 -0.93 13.15
C GLY A 389 4.58 -2.05 13.65
N THR A 390 3.71 -1.74 14.62
CA THR A 390 2.78 -2.72 15.21
C THR A 390 1.42 -2.11 15.46
N ILE A 391 0.36 -2.84 15.14
CA ILE A 391 -1.02 -2.55 15.57
C ILE A 391 -1.55 -3.80 16.27
N GLY A 392 -2.30 -3.62 17.36
CA GLY A 392 -2.93 -4.73 18.06
C GLY A 392 -3.24 -4.44 19.52
N THR A 393 -4.04 -5.28 20.16
CA THR A 393 -4.43 -5.09 21.58
C THR A 393 -3.69 -6.01 22.55
N ASP A 394 -2.80 -6.87 22.06
CA ASP A 394 -2.05 -7.86 22.86
C ASP A 394 -0.89 -7.24 23.68
N SER A 395 -0.41 -6.05 23.30
CA SER A 395 0.79 -5.41 23.86
C SER A 395 0.50 -4.69 25.19
N LEU A 396 0.06 -5.46 26.19
CA LEU A 396 -0.31 -4.96 27.52
C LEU A 396 0.91 -4.80 28.45
N PHE A 397 1.11 -3.62 29.03
CA PHE A 397 2.21 -3.30 29.93
C PHE A 397 1.79 -2.49 31.16
N GLU A 398 2.62 -2.50 32.22
CA GLU A 398 2.39 -1.68 33.42
C GLU A 398 2.58 -0.19 33.10
N ARG A 399 1.57 0.63 33.40
CA ARG A 399 1.51 2.08 33.11
C ARG A 399 2.77 2.83 33.53
N ASP A 400 3.37 2.47 34.64
CA ASP A 400 4.51 3.18 35.25
C ASP A 400 5.80 3.08 34.41
N LYS A 401 5.83 2.27 33.35
CA LYS A 401 6.88 2.34 32.32
C LYS A 401 6.74 3.55 31.40
N MET A 402 5.52 4.08 31.23
CA MET A 402 5.07 5.13 30.28
C MET A 402 5.25 4.77 28.79
N LEU A 403 6.39 4.19 28.41
CA LEU A 403 6.55 3.45 27.16
C LEU A 403 7.58 2.34 27.38
N PRO A 404 7.38 1.10 26.89
CA PRO A 404 8.35 0.02 27.11
C PRO A 404 9.65 0.18 26.29
N VAL A 405 9.68 1.06 25.28
CA VAL A 405 10.79 1.23 24.34
C VAL A 405 11.37 2.65 24.43
N TYR A 406 12.57 2.76 25.02
CA TYR A 406 13.37 3.99 25.07
C TYR A 406 14.80 3.72 24.56
N GLU A 407 14.95 2.78 23.63
CA GLU A 407 16.24 2.24 23.18
C GLU A 407 16.80 3.01 21.96
N ASP A 408 16.77 4.35 22.02
CA ASP A 408 17.54 5.18 21.09
C ASP A 408 19.01 5.23 21.53
N ILE A 409 19.92 5.04 20.56
CA ILE A 409 21.38 5.11 20.77
C ILE A 409 21.85 6.57 21.01
N LYS A 410 20.99 7.54 20.71
CA LYS A 410 21.23 8.98 20.84
C LYS A 410 20.20 9.60 21.80
N PRO A 411 20.46 10.80 22.35
CA PRO A 411 19.44 11.60 23.01
C PRO A 411 18.26 11.87 22.06
N SER A 412 17.04 11.74 22.58
CA SER A 412 15.80 11.95 21.84
C SER A 412 14.80 12.78 22.65
N GLY A 413 13.94 13.50 21.94
CA GLY A 413 12.76 14.18 22.51
C GLY A 413 11.52 13.29 22.36
N TYR A 414 10.79 13.05 23.45
CA TYR A 414 9.52 12.31 23.44
C TYR A 414 8.41 13.19 24.03
N ILE A 415 7.35 13.48 23.30
CA ILE A 415 6.27 14.38 23.73
C ILE A 415 4.99 13.58 23.94
N PHE A 416 4.49 13.58 25.17
CA PHE A 416 3.31 12.84 25.63
C PHE A 416 2.10 13.77 25.71
N THR A 417 0.98 13.35 25.14
CA THR A 417 -0.30 14.09 25.15
C THR A 417 -1.52 13.19 25.45
N PRO A 418 -2.60 13.70 26.07
CA PRO A 418 -3.69 12.86 26.59
C PRO A 418 -4.77 12.53 25.53
N LEU A 419 -5.13 11.26 25.35
CA LEU A 419 -6.26 10.87 24.50
C LEU A 419 -7.54 10.85 25.33
N TYR A 420 -8.46 11.79 25.07
CA TYR A 420 -9.64 12.00 25.91
C TYR A 420 -10.85 12.58 25.16
N VAL A 421 -12.06 12.41 25.71
CA VAL A 421 -13.24 13.22 25.35
C VAL A 421 -13.98 13.69 26.60
N GLU A 422 -14.23 15.01 26.68
CA GLU A 422 -14.67 15.72 27.89
C GLU A 422 -13.79 15.34 29.09
N ASN A 423 -14.25 14.54 30.06
CA ASN A 423 -13.44 14.04 31.18
C ASN A 423 -13.15 12.53 31.15
N GLN A 424 -13.33 11.85 30.02
CA GLN A 424 -13.05 10.42 29.89
C GLN A 424 -11.64 10.20 29.31
N SER A 425 -10.73 9.66 30.12
CA SER A 425 -9.38 9.27 29.71
C SER A 425 -9.44 7.96 28.90
N PHE A 426 -9.14 8.01 27.61
CA PHE A 426 -9.03 6.82 26.77
C PHE A 426 -7.61 6.24 26.77
N GLY A 427 -6.61 7.10 26.98
CA GLY A 427 -5.19 6.76 26.89
C GLY A 427 -4.30 7.98 26.75
N TYR A 428 -3.12 7.82 26.17
CA TYR A 428 -2.20 8.89 25.79
C TYR A 428 -1.48 8.54 24.50
N ALA A 429 -1.01 9.55 23.80
CA ALA A 429 -0.12 9.41 22.65
C ALA A 429 1.29 9.87 23.01
N MET A 430 2.27 9.38 22.25
CA MET A 430 3.67 9.82 22.31
C MET A 430 4.14 10.10 20.89
N VAL A 431 4.75 11.25 20.65
CA VAL A 431 5.42 11.59 19.38
C VAL A 431 6.89 11.94 19.64
N SER A 432 7.78 11.53 18.74
CA SER A 432 9.20 11.86 18.78
C SER A 432 9.70 12.32 17.42
N TYR A 433 10.56 13.33 17.42
CA TYR A 433 11.33 13.78 16.26
C TYR A 433 12.80 13.28 16.35
N GLY A 434 13.03 12.20 17.11
CA GLY A 434 14.36 11.68 17.41
C GLY A 434 15.23 12.73 18.09
N SER A 435 16.42 12.96 17.55
CA SER A 435 17.37 13.98 18.00
C SER A 435 17.18 15.36 17.35
N GLU A 436 16.09 15.62 16.61
CA GLU A 436 15.75 16.98 16.14
C GLU A 436 15.20 17.78 17.35
N PRO A 437 15.84 18.89 17.79
CA PRO A 437 15.37 19.65 18.94
C PRO A 437 14.18 20.52 18.51
N ARG A 438 12.97 19.97 18.62
CA ARG A 438 11.73 20.67 18.24
C ARG A 438 10.52 20.19 19.04
N SER A 439 9.51 21.05 19.10
CA SER A 439 8.17 20.67 19.56
C SER A 439 7.34 20.04 18.43
N TYR A 440 6.15 19.56 18.78
CA TYR A 440 5.09 19.31 17.81
C TYR A 440 4.45 20.64 17.34
N ASP A 441 3.65 20.58 16.28
CA ASP A 441 2.98 21.74 15.66
C ASP A 441 1.44 21.64 15.73
N GLU A 442 0.74 22.64 15.19
CA GLU A 442 -0.73 22.63 15.15
C GLU A 442 -1.30 21.44 14.37
N VAL A 443 -0.61 20.92 13.34
CA VAL A 443 -1.07 19.75 12.59
C VAL A 443 -1.19 18.55 13.54
N TYR A 444 -0.15 18.26 14.32
CA TYR A 444 -0.20 17.22 15.34
C TYR A 444 -1.36 17.44 16.33
N ARG A 445 -1.49 18.65 16.90
CA ARG A 445 -2.53 18.97 17.90
C ARG A 445 -3.96 18.77 17.37
N LEU A 446 -4.21 19.08 16.09
CA LEU A 446 -5.52 18.92 15.48
C LEU A 446 -5.79 17.45 15.09
N TRP A 447 -4.79 16.77 14.51
CA TRP A 447 -4.82 15.37 14.10
C TRP A 447 -5.09 14.43 15.30
N ILE A 448 -4.35 14.58 16.41
CA ILE A 448 -4.47 13.69 17.58
C ILE A 448 -5.78 13.89 18.37
N ARG A 449 -6.33 15.11 18.33
CA ARG A 449 -7.68 15.42 18.80
C ARG A 449 -8.74 14.74 17.95
N ASP A 450 -8.49 14.55 16.66
CA ASP A 450 -9.40 13.87 15.75
C ASP A 450 -9.32 12.34 15.90
N VAL A 451 -8.13 11.77 16.17
CA VAL A 451 -7.99 10.39 16.68
C VAL A 451 -8.82 10.18 17.96
N SER A 452 -8.77 11.13 18.90
CA SER A 452 -9.57 11.08 20.13
C SER A 452 -11.09 11.12 19.87
N ARG A 453 -11.53 11.73 18.76
CA ARG A 453 -12.95 11.72 18.32
C ARG A 453 -13.34 10.40 17.67
N GLY A 454 -12.47 9.81 16.83
CA GLY A 454 -12.69 8.49 16.24
C GLY A 454 -12.82 7.40 17.32
N LEU A 455 -11.96 7.45 18.35
CA LEU A 455 -12.09 6.59 19.53
C LEU A 455 -13.47 6.72 20.21
N GLU A 456 -13.98 7.94 20.44
CA GLU A 456 -15.35 8.13 20.97
C GLU A 456 -16.45 7.58 20.03
N GLY A 457 -16.21 7.56 18.70
CA GLY A 457 -17.04 6.88 17.72
C GLY A 457 -17.08 5.36 17.95
N ILE A 458 -15.91 4.72 17.93
CA ILE A 458 -15.76 3.28 18.21
C ILE A 458 -16.37 2.90 19.57
N ARG A 459 -16.09 3.69 20.61
CA ARG A 459 -16.64 3.49 21.96
C ARG A 459 -18.17 3.43 21.96
N ARG A 460 -18.83 4.29 21.18
CA ARG A 460 -20.29 4.28 21.01
C ARG A 460 -20.75 3.09 20.16
N LEU A 461 -20.05 2.75 19.09
CA LEU A 461 -20.40 1.61 18.24
C LEU A 461 -20.31 0.28 19.01
N MET A 462 -19.28 0.07 19.83
CA MET A 462 -19.15 -1.10 20.70
C MET A 462 -20.32 -1.22 21.69
N ILE A 463 -20.69 -0.12 22.35
CA ILE A 463 -21.85 -0.05 23.26
C ILE A 463 -23.17 -0.32 22.51
N ILE A 464 -23.34 0.22 21.30
CA ILE A 464 -24.55 0.01 20.49
C ILE A 464 -24.63 -1.41 19.95
N LYS A 465 -23.51 -2.03 19.53
CA LYS A 465 -23.48 -3.42 19.04
C LYS A 465 -23.89 -4.41 20.13
N GLU A 466 -23.47 -4.19 21.37
CA GLU A 466 -23.88 -5.00 22.51
C GLU A 466 -25.39 -4.88 22.79
N LEU A 467 -25.95 -3.66 22.77
CA LEU A 467 -27.39 -3.40 22.94
C LEU A 467 -28.25 -3.86 21.74
N LYS A 468 -27.72 -3.85 20.52
CA LYS A 468 -28.46 -4.19 19.30
C LYS A 468 -28.67 -5.70 19.10
N ARG A 469 -28.04 -6.55 19.90
CA ARG A 469 -28.01 -8.02 19.75
C ARG A 469 -29.37 -8.72 20.01
N GLU A 470 -30.48 -7.98 19.85
CA GLU A 470 -31.81 -8.29 20.39
C GLU A 470 -33.01 -8.24 19.33
N ASN A 471 -32.90 -7.98 17.97
CA ASN A 471 -34.04 -7.82 16.96
C ASN A 471 -33.84 -7.97 15.36
N GLU A 472 -34.92 -7.85 14.49
CA GLU A 472 -35.08 -7.53 12.97
C GLU A 472 -35.48 -8.57 11.80
N PRO A 473 -36.60 -8.38 11.01
CA PRO A 473 -36.84 -8.94 9.59
C PRO A 473 -37.61 -8.09 8.42
N LYS A 474 -37.66 -8.47 7.06
CA LYS A 474 -37.82 -7.62 5.75
C LYS A 474 -38.49 -8.21 4.37
N GLN A 475 -38.85 -7.46 3.23
CA GLN A 475 -39.13 -7.76 1.68
C GLN A 475 -40.45 -7.16 0.90
N MET A 476 -40.91 -7.16 -0.44
CA MET A 476 -40.58 -7.17 -1.99
C MET A 476 -41.91 -7.14 -2.96
N THR A 477 -42.22 -7.06 -4.34
CA THR A 477 -41.83 -6.75 -5.86
C THR A 477 -43.13 -6.72 -6.86
N LYS A 478 -43.41 -6.70 -8.26
CA LYS A 478 -42.96 -6.66 -9.78
C LYS A 478 -44.26 -6.43 -10.78
N PHE A 479 -44.50 -6.44 -12.18
CA PHE A 479 -43.97 -6.06 -13.60
C PHE A 479 -44.94 -6.39 -14.91
N SER A 480 -44.99 -5.74 -16.18
CA SER A 480 -45.68 -6.18 -17.55
C SER A 480 -45.70 -5.25 -18.91
N LEU A 481 -46.16 -5.65 -20.18
CA LEU A 481 -46.19 -4.94 -21.60
C LEU A 481 -46.95 -5.61 -22.89
N ASN A 482 -47.11 -5.02 -24.17
CA ASN A 482 -47.24 -5.66 -25.61
C ASN A 482 -47.76 -4.92 -26.95
N SER A 483 -47.36 -5.32 -28.23
CA SER A 483 -48.14 -5.49 -29.57
C SER A 483 -47.36 -5.47 -30.98
N ASP A 484 -47.97 -5.90 -32.15
CA ASP A 484 -47.34 -6.21 -33.50
C ASP A 484 -48.29 -6.02 -34.77
N LEU A 485 -47.83 -6.14 -36.05
CA LEU A 485 -48.64 -6.72 -37.18
C LEU A 485 -48.00 -7.15 -38.55
N ASN A 486 -47.11 -6.38 -39.21
CA ASN A 486 -47.37 -5.99 -40.63
C ASN A 486 -46.30 -6.27 -41.75
N GLU A 487 -46.08 -7.51 -42.24
CA GLU A 487 -44.88 -7.83 -43.10
C GLU A 487 -45.01 -8.90 -44.25
N LEU A 488 -46.20 -9.35 -44.65
CA LEU A 488 -46.37 -10.65 -45.34
C LEU A 488 -45.94 -10.77 -46.83
N SER A 489 -45.96 -9.70 -47.63
CA SER A 489 -45.97 -9.84 -49.11
C SER A 489 -44.64 -10.29 -49.73
N GLU A 490 -43.52 -9.94 -49.12
CA GLU A 490 -42.23 -9.89 -49.83
C GLU A 490 -41.44 -11.20 -49.72
N VAL A 491 -41.71 -12.01 -48.68
CA VAL A 491 -41.12 -13.34 -48.47
C VAL A 491 -41.36 -14.29 -49.65
N GLN A 492 -42.51 -14.17 -50.34
CA GLN A 492 -42.83 -14.99 -51.51
C GLN A 492 -41.76 -14.90 -52.61
N ASN A 493 -41.11 -13.75 -52.78
CA ASN A 493 -40.07 -13.56 -53.78
C ASN A 493 -38.77 -14.33 -53.43
N ILE A 494 -38.42 -14.35 -52.14
CA ILE A 494 -37.20 -14.99 -51.64
C ILE A 494 -37.25 -16.50 -51.88
N LEU A 495 -38.39 -17.12 -51.51
CA LEU A 495 -38.65 -18.55 -51.66
C LEU A 495 -38.70 -19.02 -53.12
N ASN A 496 -39.08 -18.17 -54.06
CA ASN A 496 -39.16 -18.54 -55.49
C ASN A 496 -37.77 -18.65 -56.15
N ASN A 497 -36.80 -17.87 -55.69
CA ASN A 497 -35.58 -17.57 -56.44
C ASN A 497 -34.29 -18.00 -55.72
N ASN A 498 -34.39 -18.78 -54.63
CA ASN A 498 -33.28 -19.14 -53.74
C ASN A 498 -32.45 -17.90 -53.31
N LEU A 499 -33.12 -16.78 -52.99
CA LEU A 499 -32.46 -15.51 -52.62
C LEU A 499 -32.01 -15.53 -51.15
N PHE A 500 -31.26 -16.57 -50.80
CA PHE A 500 -30.66 -16.77 -49.50
C PHE A 500 -29.14 -16.58 -49.61
N LYS A 501 -28.57 -15.86 -48.64
CA LYS A 501 -27.12 -15.89 -48.36
C LYS A 501 -26.91 -16.20 -46.89
N TYR A 502 -25.71 -16.62 -46.52
CA TYR A 502 -25.41 -17.07 -45.16
C TYR A 502 -24.30 -16.21 -44.57
N HIS A 503 -24.48 -15.81 -43.31
CA HIS A 503 -23.46 -15.15 -42.51
C HIS A 503 -23.02 -16.11 -41.43
N PHE A 504 -21.71 -16.23 -41.22
CA PHE A 504 -21.13 -17.07 -40.18
C PHE A 504 -20.91 -16.25 -38.92
N GLN A 505 -21.48 -16.68 -37.78
CA GLN A 505 -21.18 -16.10 -36.47
C GLN A 505 -20.30 -17.06 -35.67
N PRO A 506 -19.16 -16.62 -35.11
CA PRO A 506 -18.33 -17.50 -34.30
C PRO A 506 -18.98 -17.83 -32.95
N ILE A 507 -18.83 -19.09 -32.57
CA ILE A 507 -19.08 -19.63 -31.24
C ILE A 507 -17.71 -19.84 -30.58
N VAL A 508 -17.51 -19.26 -29.40
CA VAL A 508 -16.21 -19.29 -28.70
C VAL A 508 -16.24 -20.14 -27.45
N SER A 509 -15.07 -20.65 -27.08
CA SER A 509 -14.79 -21.30 -25.81
C SER A 509 -14.99 -20.34 -24.64
N ALA A 510 -15.74 -20.76 -23.62
CA ALA A 510 -15.94 -20.01 -22.38
C ALA A 510 -14.72 -20.01 -21.43
N VAL A 511 -13.58 -20.55 -21.86
CA VAL A 511 -12.33 -20.68 -21.07
C VAL A 511 -11.31 -19.61 -21.44
N ASP A 512 -11.09 -19.43 -22.74
CA ASP A 512 -9.98 -18.67 -23.34
C ASP A 512 -10.43 -17.72 -24.47
N GLY A 513 -11.70 -17.78 -24.88
CA GLY A 513 -12.24 -16.99 -25.99
C GLY A 513 -11.76 -17.45 -27.37
N GLU A 514 -11.20 -18.66 -27.52
CA GLU A 514 -10.86 -19.19 -28.84
C GLU A 514 -12.10 -19.67 -29.62
N ILE A 515 -12.08 -19.50 -30.95
CA ILE A 515 -13.21 -19.85 -31.81
C ILE A 515 -13.28 -21.38 -32.00
N PHE A 516 -14.35 -21.97 -31.45
CA PHE A 516 -14.63 -23.40 -31.46
C PHE A 516 -15.41 -23.83 -32.71
N SER A 517 -16.41 -23.02 -33.12
CA SER A 517 -17.27 -23.31 -34.27
C SER A 517 -17.90 -22.02 -34.83
N TYR A 518 -18.73 -22.16 -35.86
CA TYR A 518 -19.56 -21.09 -36.40
C TYR A 518 -21.01 -21.57 -36.57
N GLU A 519 -21.99 -20.67 -36.47
CA GLU A 519 -23.36 -20.92 -36.94
C GLU A 519 -23.59 -20.28 -38.31
N ALA A 520 -24.23 -21.02 -39.22
CA ALA A 520 -24.54 -20.59 -40.58
C ALA A 520 -25.90 -19.89 -40.67
N LEU A 521 -25.96 -18.63 -40.28
CA LEU A 521 -27.19 -17.86 -40.14
C LEU A 521 -27.73 -17.36 -41.50
N MET A 522 -28.91 -17.83 -41.88
CA MET A 522 -29.64 -17.42 -43.10
C MET A 522 -29.90 -15.91 -43.12
N ARG A 523 -29.76 -15.28 -44.29
CA ARG A 523 -30.09 -13.88 -44.58
C ARG A 523 -30.76 -13.76 -45.96
N SER A 524 -31.64 -12.78 -46.10
CA SER A 524 -32.25 -12.40 -47.37
C SER A 524 -31.23 -11.73 -48.30
N ALA A 525 -31.21 -12.17 -49.56
CA ALA A 525 -30.45 -11.54 -50.65
C ALA A 525 -31.33 -10.54 -51.43
N THR A 526 -32.10 -9.71 -50.71
CA THR A 526 -32.97 -8.65 -51.24
C THR A 526 -32.66 -7.32 -50.57
N ASP A 527 -32.88 -6.20 -51.28
CA ASP A 527 -32.58 -4.85 -50.79
C ASP A 527 -33.31 -4.49 -49.47
N SER A 528 -34.49 -5.09 -49.27
CA SER A 528 -35.36 -4.95 -48.10
C SER A 528 -34.85 -5.59 -46.81
N ARG A 529 -33.95 -6.58 -46.90
CA ARG A 529 -33.35 -7.29 -45.74
C ARG A 529 -34.37 -7.87 -44.76
N ILE A 530 -35.44 -8.52 -45.24
CA ILE A 530 -36.47 -9.16 -44.40
C ILE A 530 -35.81 -10.07 -43.33
N PRO A 531 -36.20 -9.97 -42.05
CA PRO A 531 -35.69 -10.83 -40.99
C PRO A 531 -35.95 -12.34 -41.23
N PRO A 532 -35.02 -13.24 -40.88
CA PRO A 532 -35.18 -14.68 -41.07
C PRO A 532 -36.43 -15.28 -40.41
N LEU A 533 -36.76 -14.84 -39.19
CA LEU A 533 -37.97 -15.29 -38.48
C LEU A 533 -39.25 -14.95 -39.26
N GLN A 534 -39.30 -13.77 -39.87
CA GLN A 534 -40.45 -13.36 -40.68
C GLN A 534 -40.51 -14.10 -42.03
N ILE A 535 -39.35 -14.45 -42.60
CA ILE A 535 -39.26 -15.38 -43.74
C ILE A 535 -39.84 -16.75 -43.38
N ILE A 536 -39.48 -17.31 -42.23
CA ILE A 536 -39.98 -18.61 -41.76
C ILE A 536 -41.49 -18.54 -41.46
N LYS A 537 -41.96 -17.51 -40.76
CA LYS A 537 -43.39 -17.27 -40.45
C LYS A 537 -44.25 -17.25 -41.72
N CYS A 538 -43.90 -16.43 -42.71
CA CYS A 538 -44.62 -16.42 -43.98
C CYS A 538 -44.45 -17.73 -44.77
N ALA A 539 -43.27 -18.36 -44.78
CA ALA A 539 -43.09 -19.65 -45.44
C ALA A 539 -43.97 -20.75 -44.82
N SER A 540 -44.24 -20.68 -43.52
CA SER A 540 -45.19 -21.56 -42.83
C SER A 540 -46.63 -21.30 -43.28
N GLU A 541 -47.07 -20.04 -43.28
CA GLU A 541 -48.39 -19.63 -43.80
C GLU A 541 -48.59 -20.03 -45.27
N LEU A 542 -47.50 -20.06 -46.07
CA LEU A 542 -47.48 -20.45 -47.47
C LEU A 542 -47.29 -21.96 -47.71
N ASN A 543 -47.07 -22.77 -46.67
CA ASN A 543 -46.74 -24.21 -46.75
C ASN A 543 -45.47 -24.52 -47.58
N ARG A 544 -44.46 -23.63 -47.53
CA ARG A 544 -43.20 -23.70 -48.31
C ARG A 544 -41.93 -23.87 -47.45
N ILE A 545 -42.09 -24.31 -46.21
CA ILE A 545 -40.99 -24.54 -45.26
C ILE A 545 -39.93 -25.54 -45.81
N ASN A 546 -40.35 -26.57 -46.55
CA ASN A 546 -39.44 -27.53 -47.21
C ASN A 546 -38.42 -26.86 -48.14
N ASP A 547 -38.76 -25.71 -48.74
CA ASP A 547 -37.85 -24.99 -49.65
C ASP A 547 -36.73 -24.27 -48.88
N ILE A 548 -37.00 -23.82 -47.65
CA ILE A 548 -35.99 -23.27 -46.74
C ILE A 548 -35.05 -24.38 -46.30
N GLU A 549 -35.58 -25.53 -45.88
CA GLU A 549 -34.79 -26.69 -45.44
C GLU A 549 -33.81 -27.15 -46.54
N LYS A 550 -34.34 -27.35 -47.76
CA LYS A 550 -33.56 -27.71 -48.95
C LYS A 550 -32.48 -26.67 -49.26
N ALA A 551 -32.85 -25.38 -49.26
CA ALA A 551 -31.92 -24.30 -49.54
C ALA A 551 -30.79 -24.21 -48.51
N THR A 552 -31.10 -24.28 -47.21
CA THR A 552 -30.12 -24.15 -46.13
C THR A 552 -29.07 -25.25 -46.19
N PHE A 553 -29.46 -26.52 -46.29
CA PHE A 553 -28.50 -27.61 -46.40
C PHE A 553 -27.64 -27.53 -47.66
N ILE A 554 -28.23 -27.28 -48.84
CA ILE A 554 -27.47 -27.24 -50.11
C ILE A 554 -26.53 -26.03 -50.14
N ASN A 555 -27.01 -24.83 -49.79
CA ASN A 555 -26.21 -23.61 -49.85
C ASN A 555 -25.05 -23.65 -48.84
N VAL A 556 -25.31 -24.01 -47.57
CA VAL A 556 -24.27 -24.03 -46.52
C VAL A 556 -23.24 -25.13 -46.77
N LEU A 557 -23.65 -26.36 -47.11
CA LEU A 557 -22.72 -27.46 -47.37
C LEU A 557 -21.91 -27.25 -48.67
N SER A 558 -22.38 -26.40 -49.60
CA SER A 558 -21.57 -25.95 -50.75
C SER A 558 -20.47 -25.00 -50.30
N ILE A 559 -20.81 -23.95 -49.53
CA ILE A 559 -19.83 -22.98 -49.01
C ILE A 559 -18.71 -23.67 -48.20
N VAL A 560 -19.05 -24.68 -47.39
CA VAL A 560 -18.07 -25.48 -46.62
C VAL A 560 -17.18 -26.36 -47.50
N GLN A 561 -17.70 -26.88 -48.62
CA GLN A 561 -16.89 -27.65 -49.59
C GLN A 561 -16.00 -26.76 -50.46
N ASP A 562 -16.45 -25.54 -50.79
CA ASP A 562 -15.72 -24.61 -51.66
C ASP A 562 -14.65 -23.79 -50.91
N ASN A 563 -14.74 -23.66 -49.58
CA ASN A 563 -13.83 -22.85 -48.74
C ASN A 563 -13.32 -23.62 -47.49
N PRO A 564 -12.67 -24.80 -47.65
CA PRO A 564 -12.31 -25.68 -46.54
C PRO A 564 -11.32 -25.06 -45.54
N GLU A 565 -10.52 -24.08 -45.97
CA GLU A 565 -9.54 -23.39 -45.13
C GLU A 565 -10.19 -22.45 -44.09
N TRP A 566 -11.45 -22.01 -44.31
CA TRP A 566 -12.19 -21.19 -43.34
C TRP A 566 -12.63 -22.01 -42.10
N PHE A 567 -12.85 -23.32 -42.30
CA PHE A 567 -13.45 -24.22 -41.31
C PHE A 567 -12.46 -25.28 -40.80
N THR A 568 -11.17 -25.17 -41.13
CA THR A 568 -10.14 -26.13 -40.73
C THR A 568 -10.05 -26.25 -39.19
N GLY A 569 -10.38 -27.42 -38.66
CA GLY A 569 -10.38 -27.70 -37.21
C GLY A 569 -11.57 -27.13 -36.43
N ARG A 570 -12.56 -26.52 -37.11
CA ARG A 570 -13.74 -25.89 -36.49
C ARG A 570 -15.03 -26.53 -37.03
N LYS A 571 -16.12 -26.48 -36.25
CA LYS A 571 -17.44 -26.97 -36.70
C LYS A 571 -18.31 -25.88 -37.30
N VAL A 572 -19.32 -26.28 -38.09
CA VAL A 572 -20.37 -25.42 -38.64
C VAL A 572 -21.74 -25.95 -38.21
N PHE A 573 -22.49 -25.13 -37.50
CA PHE A 573 -23.85 -25.39 -37.04
C PHE A 573 -24.84 -24.96 -38.14
N ILE A 574 -25.81 -25.82 -38.41
CA ILE A 574 -26.79 -25.70 -39.51
C ILE A 574 -28.20 -25.93 -38.95
N ASN A 575 -29.02 -24.89 -38.99
CA ASN A 575 -30.44 -24.93 -38.65
C ASN A 575 -31.18 -25.94 -39.55
N SER A 576 -31.98 -26.83 -38.94
CA SER A 576 -32.89 -27.76 -39.61
C SER A 576 -34.31 -27.62 -39.04
N ILE A 577 -35.32 -27.83 -39.88
CA ILE A 577 -36.74 -27.69 -39.55
C ILE A 577 -37.39 -29.08 -39.49
N PRO A 578 -37.57 -29.68 -38.30
CA PRO A 578 -37.97 -31.08 -38.17
C PRO A 578 -39.39 -31.33 -38.67
N GLY A 579 -39.61 -32.51 -39.27
CA GLY A 579 -40.87 -32.89 -39.90
C GLY A 579 -40.97 -32.50 -41.39
N CYS A 580 -40.01 -31.75 -41.93
CA CYS A 580 -39.90 -31.50 -43.37
C CYS A 580 -39.82 -32.78 -44.20
N LYS A 581 -40.66 -32.88 -45.22
CA LYS A 581 -40.69 -34.01 -46.17
C LYS A 581 -40.05 -33.60 -47.48
N LEU A 582 -38.71 -33.69 -47.51
CA LEU A 582 -37.91 -33.54 -48.72
C LEU A 582 -38.18 -34.70 -49.70
N GLU A 583 -38.05 -34.43 -51.01
CA GLU A 583 -38.12 -35.48 -52.02
C GLU A 583 -36.86 -36.37 -51.96
N TYR A 584 -36.98 -37.63 -52.40
CA TYR A 584 -35.90 -38.62 -52.30
C TYR A 584 -34.59 -38.19 -52.99
N GLU A 585 -34.71 -37.45 -54.10
CA GLU A 585 -33.55 -36.94 -54.84
C GLU A 585 -32.79 -35.87 -54.05
N ASP A 586 -33.51 -34.93 -53.42
CA ASP A 586 -32.93 -33.89 -52.56
C ASP A 586 -32.34 -34.46 -51.27
N PHE A 587 -33.07 -35.38 -50.63
CA PHE A 587 -32.60 -36.10 -49.45
C PHE A 587 -31.29 -36.83 -49.73
N SER A 588 -31.21 -37.55 -50.86
CA SER A 588 -30.01 -38.24 -51.33
C SER A 588 -28.86 -37.27 -51.65
N ALA A 589 -29.14 -36.11 -52.23
CA ALA A 589 -28.13 -35.08 -52.47
C ALA A 589 -27.51 -34.57 -51.16
N ILE A 590 -28.35 -34.19 -50.18
CA ILE A 590 -27.91 -33.69 -48.88
C ILE A 590 -27.12 -34.76 -48.10
N ASP A 591 -27.61 -36.00 -48.04
CA ASP A 591 -26.89 -37.12 -47.39
C ASP A 591 -25.50 -37.36 -48.01
N ASN A 592 -25.33 -37.12 -49.32
CA ASN A 592 -24.04 -37.25 -50.00
C ASN A 592 -23.13 -36.03 -49.85
N MET A 593 -23.66 -34.85 -49.50
CA MET A 593 -22.87 -33.68 -49.10
C MET A 593 -22.42 -33.79 -47.63
N LEU A 594 -23.32 -34.21 -46.73
CA LEU A 594 -23.00 -34.46 -45.31
C LEU A 594 -21.87 -35.49 -45.14
N LYS A 595 -21.86 -36.57 -45.94
CA LYS A 595 -20.76 -37.56 -45.97
C LYS A 595 -19.36 -36.97 -46.23
N LYS A 596 -19.27 -35.83 -46.92
CA LYS A 596 -17.99 -35.13 -47.17
C LYS A 596 -17.60 -34.19 -46.03
N CYS A 597 -18.58 -33.71 -45.26
CA CYS A 597 -18.42 -32.74 -44.17
C CYS A 597 -18.56 -33.41 -42.79
N ALA A 598 -18.30 -34.72 -42.71
CA ALA A 598 -18.68 -35.63 -41.63
C ALA A 598 -18.25 -35.18 -40.22
N ASP A 599 -17.00 -34.72 -40.07
CA ASP A 599 -16.46 -34.26 -38.78
C ASP A 599 -16.62 -32.73 -38.58
N THR A 600 -17.21 -32.01 -39.55
CA THR A 600 -17.34 -30.53 -39.58
C THR A 600 -18.75 -30.05 -39.25
N ALA A 601 -19.81 -30.71 -39.75
CA ALA A 601 -21.17 -30.20 -39.61
C ALA A 601 -21.88 -30.66 -38.31
N VAL A 602 -22.71 -29.76 -37.77
CA VAL A 602 -23.65 -29.98 -36.65
C VAL A 602 -25.03 -29.56 -37.11
N VAL A 603 -26.07 -30.31 -36.78
CA VAL A 603 -27.46 -29.99 -37.13
C VAL A 603 -28.22 -29.56 -35.89
N GLU A 604 -28.82 -28.37 -35.95
CA GLU A 604 -29.67 -27.80 -34.90
C GLU A 604 -31.14 -28.18 -35.10
N LEU A 605 -31.81 -28.56 -34.02
CA LEU A 605 -33.22 -28.95 -33.97
C LEU A 605 -33.92 -28.12 -32.89
N THR A 606 -35.03 -27.45 -33.19
CA THR A 606 -35.75 -26.62 -32.20
C THR A 606 -36.41 -27.44 -31.08
N GLU A 607 -36.48 -26.92 -29.85
CA GLU A 607 -37.04 -27.63 -28.68
C GLU A 607 -38.48 -28.15 -28.91
N GLN A 608 -39.24 -27.46 -29.76
CA GLN A 608 -40.66 -27.70 -30.03
C GLN A 608 -40.92 -28.77 -31.13
N ALA A 609 -39.89 -29.44 -31.63
CA ALA A 609 -40.03 -30.46 -32.66
C ALA A 609 -40.83 -31.70 -32.19
N GLU A 610 -42.02 -31.93 -32.75
CA GLU A 610 -42.82 -33.13 -32.50
C GLU A 610 -42.42 -34.31 -33.40
N LEU A 611 -41.18 -34.79 -33.29
CA LEU A 611 -40.77 -36.07 -33.90
C LEU A 611 -41.31 -37.25 -33.09
N ASN A 612 -41.79 -38.30 -33.76
CA ASN A 612 -42.10 -39.56 -33.09
C ASN A 612 -40.82 -40.38 -32.81
N ASP A 613 -40.90 -41.39 -31.93
CA ASP A 613 -39.71 -42.11 -31.46
C ASP A 613 -39.03 -42.93 -32.57
N ASP A 614 -39.75 -43.41 -33.59
CA ASP A 614 -39.15 -44.13 -34.72
C ASP A 614 -38.39 -43.16 -35.65
N GLU A 615 -39.01 -42.04 -36.03
CA GLU A 615 -38.39 -40.98 -36.83
C GLU A 615 -37.14 -40.40 -36.15
N LEU A 616 -37.20 -40.20 -34.82
CA LEU A 616 -36.07 -39.74 -34.02
C LEU A 616 -34.95 -40.77 -33.97
N ASN A 617 -35.25 -42.07 -33.86
CA ASN A 617 -34.26 -43.12 -33.88
C ASN A 617 -33.61 -43.29 -35.27
N GLU A 618 -34.35 -43.12 -36.37
CA GLU A 618 -33.77 -43.11 -37.72
C GLU A 618 -32.86 -41.90 -37.93
N LEU A 619 -33.28 -40.69 -37.52
CA LEU A 619 -32.48 -39.47 -37.60
C LEU A 619 -31.18 -39.59 -36.79
N LYS A 620 -31.24 -40.09 -35.55
CA LYS A 620 -30.06 -40.38 -34.71
C LYS A 620 -29.12 -41.38 -35.34
N GLN A 621 -29.64 -42.50 -35.86
CA GLN A 621 -28.83 -43.49 -36.55
C GLN A 621 -28.17 -42.93 -37.82
N ARG A 622 -28.88 -42.08 -38.57
CA ARG A 622 -28.33 -41.42 -39.77
C ARG A 622 -27.16 -40.51 -39.40
N TYR A 623 -27.36 -39.54 -38.50
CA TYR A 623 -26.30 -38.59 -38.16
C TYR A 623 -25.12 -39.24 -37.45
N ASN A 624 -25.33 -40.21 -36.56
CA ASN A 624 -24.24 -40.98 -35.93
C ASN A 624 -23.40 -41.76 -36.96
N ARG A 625 -24.02 -42.45 -37.93
CA ARG A 625 -23.31 -43.11 -39.05
C ARG A 625 -22.50 -42.13 -39.91
N LEU A 626 -22.88 -40.85 -39.93
CA LEU A 626 -22.23 -39.77 -40.66
C LEU A 626 -21.30 -38.90 -39.80
N ARG A 627 -21.18 -39.18 -38.48
CA ARG A 627 -20.46 -38.38 -37.45
C ARG A 627 -20.96 -36.94 -37.26
N ILE A 628 -22.08 -36.60 -37.86
CA ILE A 628 -22.74 -35.29 -37.73
C ILE A 628 -23.23 -35.14 -36.30
N GLY A 629 -22.85 -34.04 -35.64
CA GLY A 629 -23.32 -33.72 -34.29
C GLY A 629 -24.75 -33.18 -34.29
N ILE A 630 -25.44 -33.30 -33.16
CA ILE A 630 -26.81 -32.77 -32.97
C ILE A 630 -26.81 -31.69 -31.90
N ALA A 631 -27.49 -30.58 -32.16
CA ALA A 631 -27.76 -29.52 -31.19
C ALA A 631 -29.28 -29.36 -30.98
N VAL A 632 -29.70 -28.99 -29.77
CA VAL A 632 -31.07 -28.52 -29.50
C VAL A 632 -31.08 -27.00 -29.35
N ASP A 633 -32.05 -26.35 -29.99
CA ASP A 633 -32.16 -24.90 -30.15
C ASP A 633 -33.41 -24.30 -29.47
N ASP A 634 -33.44 -22.98 -29.26
CA ASP A 634 -34.51 -22.21 -28.58
C ASP A 634 -34.83 -22.68 -27.13
N TYR A 635 -33.88 -23.32 -26.42
CA TYR A 635 -34.18 -24.03 -25.18
C TYR A 635 -34.66 -23.10 -24.05
N GLY A 636 -35.88 -23.35 -23.57
CA GLY A 636 -36.49 -22.64 -22.44
C GLY A 636 -37.43 -21.49 -22.79
N THR A 637 -37.81 -21.34 -24.07
CA THR A 637 -38.71 -20.28 -24.57
C THR A 637 -40.19 -20.46 -24.22
N GLY A 638 -40.60 -21.61 -23.67
CA GLY A 638 -42.02 -21.95 -23.44
C GLY A 638 -42.31 -22.66 -22.12
N TYR A 639 -43.42 -23.41 -22.07
CA TYR A 639 -43.67 -24.40 -21.01
C TYR A 639 -42.81 -25.66 -21.27
N SER A 640 -41.49 -25.48 -21.28
CA SER A 640 -40.49 -26.48 -21.63
C SER A 640 -40.60 -27.71 -20.73
N ASN A 641 -40.54 -28.90 -21.35
CA ASN A 641 -40.77 -30.16 -20.69
C ASN A 641 -39.53 -31.04 -20.85
N VAL A 642 -38.81 -31.28 -19.75
CA VAL A 642 -37.50 -31.97 -19.70
C VAL A 642 -37.50 -33.33 -20.42
N GLY A 643 -38.67 -33.97 -20.55
CA GLY A 643 -38.87 -35.17 -21.36
C GLY A 643 -38.42 -35.05 -22.83
N ASN A 644 -38.50 -33.88 -23.48
CA ASN A 644 -37.97 -33.71 -24.83
C ASN A 644 -36.44 -33.79 -24.84
N LEU A 645 -35.75 -33.04 -23.98
CA LEU A 645 -34.28 -33.08 -23.90
C LEU A 645 -33.76 -34.50 -23.56
N LEU A 646 -34.47 -35.23 -22.70
CA LEU A 646 -34.21 -36.65 -22.39
C LEU A 646 -34.47 -37.60 -23.58
N ARG A 647 -35.43 -37.30 -24.47
CA ARG A 647 -35.63 -38.05 -25.72
C ARG A 647 -34.55 -37.73 -26.75
N TYR A 648 -34.12 -36.46 -26.84
CA TYR A 648 -33.13 -35.99 -27.81
C TYR A 648 -31.69 -36.38 -27.45
N MET A 649 -31.21 -36.14 -26.23
CA MET A 649 -29.80 -36.36 -25.83
C MET A 649 -28.79 -35.85 -26.90
N PRO A 650 -28.79 -34.53 -27.20
CA PRO A 650 -27.89 -33.92 -28.18
C PRO A 650 -26.44 -33.83 -27.68
N ASP A 651 -25.50 -33.45 -28.56
CA ASP A 651 -24.14 -33.06 -28.20
C ASP A 651 -24.07 -31.64 -27.60
N TYR A 652 -25.02 -30.77 -27.99
CA TYR A 652 -25.08 -29.35 -27.60
C TYR A 652 -26.51 -28.91 -27.24
N VAL A 653 -26.65 -27.96 -26.31
CA VAL A 653 -27.92 -27.24 -26.03
C VAL A 653 -27.65 -25.74 -26.11
N LYS A 654 -28.42 -25.02 -26.93
CA LYS A 654 -28.41 -23.56 -27.04
C LYS A 654 -29.44 -23.00 -26.05
N ILE A 655 -28.96 -22.23 -25.06
CA ILE A 655 -29.79 -21.59 -24.05
C ILE A 655 -30.21 -20.22 -24.58
N ASP A 656 -31.50 -20.02 -24.78
CA ASP A 656 -32.06 -18.88 -25.52
C ASP A 656 -31.82 -17.50 -24.85
N ARG A 657 -31.69 -16.47 -25.71
CA ARG A 657 -31.60 -15.04 -25.40
C ARG A 657 -32.63 -14.59 -24.36
N SER A 658 -33.87 -15.09 -24.35
CA SER A 658 -34.89 -14.65 -23.37
C SER A 658 -34.56 -15.07 -21.94
N LEU A 659 -33.83 -16.17 -21.73
CA LEU A 659 -33.32 -16.59 -20.42
C LEU A 659 -32.02 -15.88 -20.04
N LEU A 660 -31.22 -15.45 -21.02
CA LEU A 660 -29.91 -14.85 -20.80
C LEU A 660 -29.93 -13.32 -20.74
N SER A 661 -30.91 -12.67 -21.36
CA SER A 661 -31.07 -11.22 -21.32
C SER A 661 -31.40 -10.73 -19.90
N GLU A 662 -30.70 -9.69 -19.43
CA GLU A 662 -30.80 -9.14 -18.06
C GLU A 662 -30.55 -10.17 -16.92
N ILE A 663 -29.96 -11.33 -17.22
CA ILE A 663 -29.78 -12.45 -16.26
C ILE A 663 -29.02 -12.04 -14.98
N GLN A 664 -28.08 -11.09 -15.08
CA GLN A 664 -27.34 -10.53 -13.95
C GLN A 664 -28.24 -9.91 -12.87
N THR A 665 -29.45 -9.45 -13.23
CA THR A 665 -30.42 -8.83 -12.31
C THR A 665 -31.45 -9.82 -11.74
N SER A 666 -31.55 -11.03 -12.30
CA SER A 666 -32.67 -11.94 -12.06
C SER A 666 -32.18 -13.28 -11.49
N SER A 667 -32.20 -13.39 -10.17
CA SER A 667 -31.91 -14.65 -9.44
C SER A 667 -32.77 -15.83 -9.91
N GLN A 668 -33.99 -15.57 -10.40
CA GLN A 668 -34.89 -16.57 -10.98
C GLN A 668 -34.34 -17.13 -12.31
N LYS A 669 -33.83 -16.27 -13.20
CA LYS A 669 -33.17 -16.70 -14.45
C LYS A 669 -31.85 -17.43 -14.15
N GLN A 670 -31.06 -16.90 -13.22
CA GLN A 670 -29.78 -17.50 -12.79
C GLN A 670 -29.96 -18.92 -12.24
N HIS A 671 -30.97 -19.15 -11.40
CA HIS A 671 -31.24 -20.46 -10.83
C HIS A 671 -31.62 -21.48 -11.90
N PHE A 672 -32.54 -21.12 -12.81
CA PHE A 672 -32.98 -22.00 -13.89
C PHE A 672 -31.83 -22.33 -14.85
N VAL A 673 -31.10 -21.33 -15.33
CA VAL A 673 -29.98 -21.52 -16.26
C VAL A 673 -28.88 -22.39 -15.64
N ARG A 674 -28.65 -22.30 -14.32
CA ARG A 674 -27.72 -23.21 -13.61
C ARG A 674 -28.19 -24.66 -13.66
N GLU A 675 -29.45 -24.94 -13.35
CA GLU A 675 -30.01 -26.30 -13.42
C GLU A 675 -29.91 -26.90 -14.83
N VAL A 676 -30.08 -26.08 -15.87
CA VAL A 676 -29.90 -26.48 -17.28
C VAL A 676 -28.45 -26.86 -17.57
N VAL A 677 -27.46 -26.06 -17.13
CA VAL A 677 -26.05 -26.39 -17.35
C VAL A 677 -25.61 -27.61 -16.52
N GLU A 678 -26.03 -27.71 -15.25
CA GLU A 678 -25.77 -28.88 -14.40
C GLU A 678 -26.36 -30.16 -15.03
N PHE A 679 -27.57 -30.09 -15.61
CA PHE A 679 -28.14 -31.20 -16.38
C PHE A 679 -27.30 -31.54 -17.62
N CYS A 680 -26.85 -30.54 -18.38
CA CYS A 680 -26.03 -30.78 -19.58
C CYS A 680 -24.72 -31.48 -19.21
N HIS A 681 -24.00 -30.98 -18.20
CA HIS A 681 -22.75 -31.55 -17.72
C HIS A 681 -22.91 -32.96 -17.17
N ALA A 682 -23.98 -33.23 -16.42
CA ALA A 682 -24.30 -34.57 -15.92
C ALA A 682 -24.57 -35.61 -17.02
N ASN A 683 -24.90 -35.16 -18.25
CA ASN A 683 -25.20 -36.01 -19.40
C ASN A 683 -24.12 -35.95 -20.50
N ASN A 684 -22.98 -35.30 -20.26
CA ASN A 684 -21.91 -35.07 -21.25
C ASN A 684 -22.39 -34.29 -22.49
N ILE A 685 -23.24 -33.29 -22.26
CA ILE A 685 -23.77 -32.34 -23.27
C ILE A 685 -23.10 -30.99 -23.01
N LYS A 686 -22.76 -30.23 -24.07
CA LYS A 686 -22.23 -28.86 -23.91
C LYS A 686 -23.33 -27.81 -23.89
N ALA A 687 -23.27 -26.91 -22.93
CA ALA A 687 -24.14 -25.73 -22.86
C ALA A 687 -23.53 -24.55 -23.65
N LEU A 688 -24.27 -24.10 -24.67
CA LEU A 688 -23.99 -22.88 -25.43
C LEU A 688 -24.90 -21.75 -24.92
N ALA A 689 -24.30 -20.69 -24.39
CA ALA A 689 -25.02 -19.46 -24.05
C ALA A 689 -25.17 -18.59 -25.31
N GLU A 690 -26.41 -18.40 -25.78
CA GLU A 690 -26.69 -17.70 -27.03
C GLU A 690 -27.04 -16.21 -26.84
N GLY A 691 -26.74 -15.40 -27.86
CA GLY A 691 -27.19 -14.03 -27.95
C GLY A 691 -26.63 -13.14 -26.84
N VAL A 692 -25.42 -13.38 -26.36
CA VAL A 692 -24.77 -12.52 -25.35
C VAL A 692 -24.44 -11.15 -25.97
N GLU A 693 -25.03 -10.08 -25.42
CA GLU A 693 -24.91 -8.71 -25.96
C GLU A 693 -24.21 -7.72 -25.01
N THR A 694 -24.08 -8.03 -23.71
CA THR A 694 -23.40 -7.17 -22.73
C THR A 694 -22.31 -7.91 -21.93
N PRO A 695 -21.31 -7.22 -21.34
CA PRO A 695 -20.28 -7.87 -20.53
C PRO A 695 -20.85 -8.44 -19.22
N GLU A 696 -21.93 -7.88 -18.67
CA GLU A 696 -22.59 -8.41 -17.48
C GLU A 696 -23.31 -9.73 -17.76
N GLU A 697 -23.95 -9.85 -18.94
CA GLU A 697 -24.52 -11.11 -19.43
C GLU A 697 -23.40 -12.14 -19.63
N LEU A 698 -22.32 -11.77 -20.34
CA LEU A 698 -21.15 -12.62 -20.61
C LEU A 698 -20.56 -13.20 -19.33
N ARG A 699 -20.24 -12.34 -18.36
CA ARG A 699 -19.73 -12.70 -17.05
C ARG A 699 -20.68 -13.65 -16.31
N THR A 700 -21.98 -13.37 -16.36
CA THR A 700 -22.97 -14.18 -15.64
C THR A 700 -23.11 -15.57 -16.24
N VAL A 701 -23.15 -15.73 -17.57
CA VAL A 701 -23.30 -17.06 -18.19
C VAL A 701 -22.06 -17.94 -18.01
N ILE A 702 -20.86 -17.34 -18.02
CA ILE A 702 -19.62 -18.03 -17.67
C ILE A 702 -19.70 -18.52 -16.21
N ASN A 703 -20.01 -17.61 -15.27
CA ASN A 703 -20.13 -17.91 -13.84
C ASN A 703 -21.22 -18.98 -13.52
N LEU A 704 -22.32 -19.02 -14.29
CA LEU A 704 -23.39 -20.01 -14.09
C LEU A 704 -23.05 -21.40 -14.62
N GLY A 705 -22.08 -21.53 -15.52
CA GLY A 705 -21.56 -22.84 -15.93
C GLY A 705 -21.13 -22.97 -17.39
N ALA A 706 -21.60 -22.13 -18.31
CA ALA A 706 -21.58 -22.37 -19.76
C ALA A 706 -20.20 -22.77 -20.34
N ASP A 707 -20.22 -23.66 -21.35
CA ASP A 707 -19.01 -24.19 -22.03
C ASP A 707 -18.63 -23.37 -23.26
N LEU A 708 -19.64 -22.86 -23.96
CA LEU A 708 -19.53 -22.15 -25.23
C LEU A 708 -20.38 -20.87 -25.18
N ILE A 709 -19.98 -19.86 -25.96
CA ILE A 709 -20.61 -18.54 -25.95
C ILE A 709 -20.79 -18.04 -27.39
N GLN A 710 -21.95 -17.46 -27.67
CA GLN A 710 -22.27 -16.79 -28.93
C GLN A 710 -23.04 -15.51 -28.65
N GLY A 711 -22.85 -14.48 -29.47
CA GLY A 711 -23.59 -13.22 -29.33
C GLY A 711 -22.86 -12.02 -29.90
N TYR A 712 -23.57 -10.90 -30.06
CA TYR A 712 -23.04 -9.69 -30.70
C TYR A 712 -21.95 -8.99 -29.89
N TYR A 713 -21.84 -9.27 -28.58
CA TYR A 713 -20.72 -8.80 -27.76
C TYR A 713 -19.41 -9.48 -28.20
N VAL A 714 -19.43 -10.81 -28.36
CA VAL A 714 -18.28 -11.61 -28.78
C VAL A 714 -17.87 -11.30 -30.22
N ALA A 715 -18.80 -11.45 -31.17
CA ALA A 715 -18.66 -11.01 -32.56
C ALA A 715 -19.99 -11.11 -33.32
N ARG A 716 -20.16 -10.28 -34.35
CA ARG A 716 -21.38 -10.26 -35.18
C ARG A 716 -21.29 -11.21 -36.38
N PRO A 717 -22.42 -11.74 -36.89
CA PRO A 717 -22.46 -12.61 -38.08
C PRO A 717 -21.95 -11.89 -39.34
N SER A 718 -20.93 -12.43 -40.00
CA SER A 718 -20.30 -11.85 -41.20
C SER A 718 -20.31 -12.81 -42.39
N GLU A 719 -20.30 -12.24 -43.60
CA GLU A 719 -20.31 -13.01 -44.86
C GLU A 719 -18.97 -13.71 -45.13
N THR A 720 -17.87 -13.10 -44.67
CA THR A 720 -16.56 -13.75 -44.52
C THR A 720 -16.38 -14.27 -43.10
N VAL A 721 -15.67 -15.38 -42.94
CA VAL A 721 -15.45 -16.03 -41.63
C VAL A 721 -14.41 -15.27 -40.79
N VAL A 722 -14.77 -14.95 -39.54
CA VAL A 722 -13.86 -14.34 -38.54
C VAL A 722 -12.85 -15.38 -38.04
N THR A 723 -11.55 -15.10 -38.19
CA THR A 723 -10.48 -16.03 -37.81
C THR A 723 -10.09 -15.96 -36.33
N SER A 724 -10.25 -14.79 -35.70
CA SER A 724 -10.05 -14.52 -34.26
C SER A 724 -10.95 -13.36 -33.80
N ILE A 725 -11.50 -13.44 -32.57
CA ILE A 725 -12.18 -12.32 -31.90
C ILE A 725 -11.17 -11.30 -31.31
N ASP A 726 -11.67 -10.18 -30.79
CA ASP A 726 -10.87 -9.13 -30.16
C ASP A 726 -10.09 -9.64 -28.93
N SER A 727 -8.82 -9.23 -28.80
CA SER A 727 -7.93 -9.68 -27.73
C SER A 727 -8.36 -9.24 -26.34
N ASN A 728 -9.03 -8.09 -26.20
CA ASN A 728 -9.57 -7.65 -24.92
C ASN A 728 -10.71 -8.57 -24.49
N ILE A 729 -11.60 -8.94 -25.41
CA ILE A 729 -12.70 -9.88 -25.14
C ILE A 729 -12.16 -11.27 -24.77
N LYS A 730 -11.06 -11.74 -25.38
CA LYS A 730 -10.37 -12.96 -24.92
C LYS A 730 -9.85 -12.84 -23.49
N MET A 731 -9.22 -11.72 -23.14
CA MET A 731 -8.77 -11.47 -21.77
C MET A 731 -9.93 -11.39 -20.77
N GLU A 732 -11.06 -10.80 -21.17
CA GLU A 732 -12.29 -10.74 -20.37
C GLU A 732 -12.93 -12.11 -20.17
N ILE A 733 -13.14 -12.91 -21.21
CA ILE A 733 -13.63 -14.30 -21.09
C ILE A 733 -12.69 -15.10 -20.18
N SER A 734 -11.39 -14.99 -20.38
CA SER A 734 -10.39 -15.64 -19.53
C SER A 734 -10.41 -15.14 -18.08
N ARG A 735 -10.79 -13.88 -17.83
CA ARG A 735 -10.95 -13.32 -16.48
C ARG A 735 -12.22 -13.83 -15.82
N TYR A 736 -13.36 -13.77 -16.51
CA TYR A 736 -14.64 -14.29 -16.03
C TYR A 736 -14.58 -15.80 -15.76
N HIS A 737 -13.81 -16.56 -16.56
CA HIS A 737 -13.58 -17.97 -16.29
C HIS A 737 -12.78 -18.20 -14.99
N ARG A 738 -11.75 -17.38 -14.73
CA ARG A 738 -11.01 -17.42 -13.46
C ARG A 738 -11.90 -17.03 -12.28
N GLU A 739 -12.73 -15.99 -12.40
CA GLU A 739 -13.71 -15.60 -11.36
C GLU A 739 -14.65 -16.74 -10.97
N LYS A 740 -15.20 -17.45 -11.97
CA LYS A 740 -16.02 -18.66 -11.79
C LYS A 740 -15.29 -19.73 -10.98
N GLU A 741 -14.05 -20.06 -11.37
CA GLU A 741 -13.25 -21.05 -10.64
C GLU A 741 -12.83 -20.56 -9.24
N ASP A 742 -12.57 -19.25 -9.08
CA ASP A 742 -12.11 -18.62 -7.84
C ASP A 742 -13.25 -18.41 -6.83
N GLY A 743 -14.51 -18.45 -7.28
CA GLY A 743 -15.70 -18.23 -6.48
C GLY A 743 -15.91 -16.76 -6.07
N SER A 744 -15.21 -15.83 -6.71
CA SER A 744 -15.23 -14.40 -6.41
C SER A 744 -15.56 -13.58 -7.64
N SER A 745 -16.54 -12.68 -7.52
CA SER A 745 -16.72 -11.60 -8.50
C SER A 745 -15.49 -10.69 -8.51
N ASP A 746 -14.86 -10.49 -9.67
CA ASP A 746 -13.94 -9.37 -9.95
C ASP A 746 -14.51 -8.08 -9.36
N ASN A 747 -13.72 -7.54 -8.45
CA ASN A 747 -13.94 -6.28 -7.77
C ASN A 747 -12.57 -5.60 -7.76
N SER A 748 -12.13 -5.20 -8.95
CA SER A 748 -10.87 -4.51 -9.19
C SER A 748 -10.92 -3.07 -8.69
N TYR A 749 -9.74 -2.53 -8.40
CA TYR A 749 -9.49 -1.12 -8.16
C TYR A 749 -8.49 -0.58 -9.19
N ILE A 750 -8.80 0.56 -9.81
CA ILE A 750 -7.95 1.16 -10.85
C ILE A 750 -7.07 2.24 -10.19
N ALA A 751 -5.77 1.98 -10.16
CA ALA A 751 -4.77 2.85 -9.56
C ALA A 751 -4.43 4.08 -10.41
N GLY A 752 -3.81 5.08 -9.77
CA GLY A 752 -3.37 6.32 -10.41
C GLY A 752 -4.41 7.44 -10.42
N ARG A 753 -5.57 7.27 -9.78
CA ARG A 753 -6.48 8.40 -9.44
C ARG A 753 -6.01 9.18 -8.21
N VAL A 754 -5.45 8.45 -7.24
CA VAL A 754 -4.72 8.95 -6.07
C VAL A 754 -3.30 8.39 -6.09
N ARG A 755 -2.39 8.95 -5.28
CA ARG A 755 -0.99 8.53 -5.23
C ARG A 755 -0.77 7.45 -4.17
N ARG A 756 -1.27 7.63 -2.94
CA ARG A 756 -1.25 6.63 -1.86
C ARG A 756 -2.57 5.82 -1.84
N ILE A 757 -2.47 4.51 -1.67
CA ILE A 757 -3.58 3.54 -1.75
C ILE A 757 -3.54 2.63 -0.52
N SER A 758 -4.62 2.59 0.26
CA SER A 758 -4.79 1.72 1.44
C SER A 758 -5.22 0.31 1.04
N ILE A 759 -4.49 -0.72 1.47
CA ILE A 759 -4.95 -2.12 1.37
C ILE A 759 -6.10 -2.38 2.35
N GLY A 760 -6.11 -1.72 3.52
CA GLY A 760 -7.20 -1.84 4.49
C GLY A 760 -8.55 -1.44 3.90
N GLN A 761 -8.62 -0.26 3.28
CA GLN A 761 -9.81 0.22 2.58
C GLN A 761 -10.24 -0.74 1.46
N LEU A 762 -9.29 -1.20 0.63
CA LEU A 762 -9.59 -2.10 -0.48
C LEU A 762 -10.20 -3.42 0.01
N ILE A 763 -9.74 -3.98 1.13
CA ILE A 763 -10.36 -5.16 1.75
C ILE A 763 -11.80 -4.86 2.21
N LYS A 764 -12.07 -3.69 2.80
CA LYS A 764 -13.44 -3.28 3.20
C LYS A 764 -14.37 -3.05 2.00
N GLU A 765 -13.83 -2.65 0.86
CA GLU A 765 -14.55 -2.54 -0.41
C GLU A 765 -14.74 -3.90 -1.14
N ASP A 766 -14.45 -5.04 -0.48
CA ASP A 766 -14.45 -6.41 -1.05
C ASP A 766 -13.51 -6.56 -2.27
N LYS A 767 -12.45 -5.75 -2.38
CA LYS A 767 -11.59 -5.70 -3.57
C LYS A 767 -10.65 -6.90 -3.64
N THR A 768 -10.50 -7.43 -4.85
CA THR A 768 -9.67 -8.61 -5.13
C THR A 768 -8.41 -8.30 -5.93
N SER A 769 -8.30 -7.12 -6.54
CA SER A 769 -7.13 -6.75 -7.35
C SER A 769 -6.89 -5.24 -7.46
N ILE A 770 -5.63 -4.86 -7.68
CA ILE A 770 -5.21 -3.49 -8.03
C ILE A 770 -4.68 -3.51 -9.46
N VAL A 771 -5.29 -2.72 -10.35
CA VAL A 771 -4.90 -2.57 -11.76
C VAL A 771 -4.12 -1.28 -11.93
N VAL A 772 -2.91 -1.33 -12.48
CA VAL A 772 -1.97 -0.21 -12.60
C VAL A 772 -1.64 0.08 -14.06
N GLY A 773 -1.70 1.35 -14.46
CA GLY A 773 -1.28 1.80 -15.79
C GLY A 773 -2.39 1.93 -16.82
N GLU A 774 -3.61 2.31 -16.41
CA GLU A 774 -4.61 2.76 -17.38
C GLU A 774 -4.18 4.07 -18.08
N LYS A 775 -4.72 4.30 -19.28
CA LYS A 775 -4.36 5.46 -20.11
C LYS A 775 -4.78 6.80 -19.50
N ASP A 776 -5.82 6.77 -18.66
CA ASP A 776 -6.39 7.95 -18.00
C ASP A 776 -5.91 8.10 -16.53
N SER A 777 -4.87 7.35 -16.11
CA SER A 777 -4.26 7.49 -14.77
C SER A 777 -3.53 8.84 -14.62
N THR A 778 -4.00 9.68 -13.69
CA THR A 778 -3.41 10.98 -13.32
C THR A 778 -1.99 10.83 -12.74
N PHE A 779 -1.78 9.83 -11.89
CA PHE A 779 -0.51 9.50 -11.26
C PHE A 779 0.04 8.19 -11.84
N ARG A 780 1.28 8.22 -12.34
CA ARG A 780 2.03 7.01 -12.72
C ARG A 780 2.75 6.39 -11.54
N ASP A 781 3.38 7.22 -10.72
CA ASP A 781 4.05 6.78 -9.50
C ASP A 781 3.03 6.66 -8.37
N ILE A 782 2.92 5.47 -7.78
CA ILE A 782 1.94 5.14 -6.73
C ILE A 782 2.61 4.49 -5.53
N THR A 783 1.98 4.60 -4.36
CA THR A 783 2.37 3.91 -3.12
C THR A 783 1.19 3.09 -2.61
N ILE A 784 1.40 1.80 -2.42
CA ILE A 784 0.41 0.88 -1.85
C ILE A 784 0.86 0.59 -0.41
N VAL A 785 -0.03 0.84 0.54
CA VAL A 785 0.22 0.75 1.98
C VAL A 785 -0.54 -0.45 2.55
N GLY A 786 0.09 -1.21 3.44
CA GLY A 786 -0.57 -2.24 4.22
C GLY A 786 -0.31 -2.08 5.72
N THR A 787 -1.24 -2.59 6.53
CA THR A 787 -1.04 -2.75 7.97
C THR A 787 -0.03 -3.89 8.23
N PRO A 788 1.01 -3.68 9.06
CA PRO A 788 1.94 -4.74 9.47
C PRO A 788 1.22 -6.00 9.98
N GLY A 789 1.42 -7.11 9.26
CA GLY A 789 0.84 -8.42 9.59
C GLY A 789 -0.54 -8.72 8.97
N THR A 790 -1.27 -7.73 8.46
CA THR A 790 -2.60 -7.91 7.86
C THR A 790 -2.50 -8.49 6.46
N LYS A 791 -2.82 -9.78 6.31
CA LYS A 791 -2.75 -10.49 5.02
C LYS A 791 -3.95 -10.18 4.14
N SER A 792 -3.71 -9.45 3.06
CA SER A 792 -4.71 -9.25 2.00
C SER A 792 -4.81 -10.47 1.07
N LYS A 793 -5.95 -10.61 0.37
CA LYS A 793 -6.12 -11.55 -0.76
C LYS A 793 -5.97 -10.86 -2.12
N ILE A 794 -5.33 -9.70 -2.14
CA ILE A 794 -5.23 -8.82 -3.30
C ILE A 794 -3.98 -9.21 -4.10
N HIS A 795 -4.08 -9.18 -5.42
CA HIS A 795 -2.92 -9.20 -6.33
C HIS A 795 -2.87 -7.92 -7.17
N ILE A 796 -1.69 -7.60 -7.69
CA ILE A 796 -1.44 -6.41 -8.51
C ILE A 796 -1.31 -6.83 -9.97
N GLU A 797 -2.05 -6.18 -10.88
CA GLU A 797 -1.97 -6.35 -12.33
C GLU A 797 -1.43 -5.06 -12.96
N ILE A 798 -0.34 -5.13 -13.70
CA ILE A 798 0.33 -3.98 -14.32
C ILE A 798 0.17 -4.08 -15.83
N LEU A 799 -0.49 -3.08 -16.43
CA LEU A 799 -0.89 -3.07 -17.83
C LEU A 799 0.28 -2.80 -18.81
N GLU A 800 0.06 -3.13 -20.07
CA GLU A 800 1.04 -2.96 -21.15
C GLU A 800 1.40 -1.48 -21.36
N GLY A 801 2.69 -1.17 -21.50
CA GLY A 801 3.18 0.20 -21.67
C GLY A 801 3.23 1.04 -20.39
N TYR A 802 2.98 0.46 -19.21
CA TYR A 802 3.28 1.12 -17.94
C TYR A 802 4.79 1.36 -17.79
N ASP A 803 5.15 2.58 -17.41
CA ASP A 803 6.51 3.02 -17.13
C ASP A 803 6.44 4.00 -15.94
N GLY A 804 6.97 3.59 -14.78
CA GLY A 804 6.81 4.31 -13.50
C GLY A 804 7.23 3.51 -12.26
N ARG A 805 7.06 4.13 -11.08
CA ARG A 805 7.39 3.56 -9.77
C ARG A 805 6.15 3.08 -9.00
N ILE A 806 6.22 1.87 -8.46
CA ILE A 806 5.28 1.35 -7.47
C ILE A 806 6.05 1.17 -6.15
N THR A 807 5.62 1.86 -5.10
CA THR A 807 6.16 1.67 -3.74
C THR A 807 5.24 0.74 -2.96
N LEU A 808 5.80 -0.26 -2.27
CA LEU A 808 5.09 -1.13 -1.33
C LEU A 808 5.57 -0.84 0.09
N GLU A 809 4.65 -0.47 0.97
CA GLU A 809 4.91 -0.10 2.36
C GLU A 809 4.17 -1.07 3.30
N ASN A 810 4.90 -1.98 3.96
CA ASN A 810 4.34 -3.02 4.85
C ASN A 810 3.26 -3.92 4.19
N VAL A 811 3.41 -4.22 2.90
CA VAL A 811 2.39 -4.91 2.10
C VAL A 811 2.48 -6.43 2.22
N ALA A 812 1.43 -7.07 2.77
CA ALA A 812 1.26 -8.52 2.79
C ALA A 812 0.19 -8.98 1.78
N LEU A 813 0.61 -9.65 0.70
CA LEU A 813 -0.24 -10.24 -0.32
C LEU A 813 -0.32 -11.77 -0.15
N SER A 814 -1.52 -12.33 -0.31
CA SER A 814 -1.74 -13.77 -0.30
C SER A 814 -2.62 -14.22 -1.47
N ASN A 815 -2.31 -15.36 -2.06
CA ASN A 815 -3.09 -15.94 -3.15
C ASN A 815 -3.35 -17.43 -2.92
N ILE A 816 -4.55 -17.88 -3.31
CA ILE A 816 -5.10 -19.19 -2.91
C ILE A 816 -4.79 -20.29 -3.96
N LYS A 817 -4.36 -19.91 -5.17
CA LYS A 817 -4.17 -20.84 -6.31
C LYS A 817 -2.82 -20.74 -7.03
N ASN A 818 -1.75 -20.32 -6.36
CA ASN A 818 -0.41 -20.16 -6.99
C ASN A 818 -0.36 -19.11 -8.12
N ARG A 819 -1.36 -18.23 -8.17
CA ARG A 819 -1.39 -17.04 -9.04
C ARG A 819 -0.38 -16.02 -8.49
N PRO A 820 0.46 -15.38 -9.33
CA PRO A 820 1.43 -14.39 -8.87
C PRO A 820 0.77 -13.24 -8.11
N CYS A 821 1.43 -12.77 -7.05
CA CYS A 821 1.00 -11.61 -6.27
C CYS A 821 1.19 -10.30 -7.05
N ILE A 822 2.15 -10.25 -7.99
CA ILE A 822 2.31 -9.17 -8.97
C ILE A 822 2.42 -9.79 -10.37
N ILE A 823 1.60 -9.29 -11.30
CA ILE A 823 1.53 -9.73 -12.70
C ILE A 823 1.82 -8.53 -13.60
N MET A 824 2.97 -8.54 -14.28
CA MET A 824 3.25 -7.57 -15.35
C MET A 824 2.77 -8.09 -16.71
N ALA A 825 2.29 -7.16 -17.54
CA ALA A 825 2.12 -7.34 -18.98
C ALA A 825 3.45 -7.17 -19.74
N GLU A 826 3.45 -7.51 -21.03
CA GLU A 826 4.57 -7.23 -21.95
C GLU A 826 4.82 -5.71 -22.06
N ASN A 827 6.00 -5.31 -22.55
CA ASN A 827 6.34 -3.92 -22.84
C ASN A 827 6.18 -2.96 -21.64
N SER A 828 6.39 -3.44 -20.41
CA SER A 828 6.29 -2.65 -19.18
C SER A 828 7.65 -2.45 -18.50
N ASN A 829 7.86 -1.28 -17.89
CA ASN A 829 9.06 -0.91 -17.13
C ASN A 829 8.66 -0.51 -15.71
N VAL A 830 8.88 -1.40 -14.74
CA VAL A 830 8.43 -1.20 -13.36
C VAL A 830 9.62 -0.99 -12.44
N THR A 831 9.61 0.11 -11.68
CA THR A 831 10.47 0.27 -10.51
C THR A 831 9.68 -0.06 -9.26
N LEU A 832 9.97 -1.20 -8.63
CA LEU A 832 9.32 -1.67 -7.42
C LEU A 832 10.17 -1.29 -6.20
N CYS A 833 9.71 -0.29 -5.44
CA CYS A 833 10.38 0.22 -4.25
C CYS A 833 9.80 -0.48 -3.00
N LEU A 834 10.61 -1.19 -2.23
CA LEU A 834 10.22 -1.90 -1.01
C LEU A 834 10.51 -1.06 0.24
N VAL A 835 9.53 -0.96 1.14
CA VAL A 835 9.62 -0.24 2.41
C VAL A 835 8.96 -1.07 3.52
N GLY A 836 9.61 -1.21 4.67
CA GLY A 836 9.09 -2.02 5.80
C GLY A 836 9.10 -3.54 5.53
N GLU A 837 8.25 -4.31 6.21
CA GLU A 837 8.10 -5.76 6.00
C GLU A 837 7.06 -6.07 4.91
N ASN A 838 7.50 -6.50 3.74
CA ASN A 838 6.62 -6.94 2.66
C ASN A 838 6.61 -8.47 2.59
N SER A 839 5.46 -9.08 2.29
CA SER A 839 5.40 -10.55 2.16
C SER A 839 4.41 -11.03 1.10
N PHE A 840 4.84 -11.98 0.26
CA PHE A 840 4.03 -12.61 -0.77
C PHE A 840 3.87 -14.10 -0.46
N THR A 841 2.63 -14.59 -0.40
CA THR A 841 2.33 -15.96 -0.02
C THR A 841 1.42 -16.63 -1.04
N GLY A 842 1.84 -17.78 -1.58
CA GLY A 842 1.11 -18.46 -2.66
C GLY A 842 1.12 -17.70 -4.00
N GLY A 843 2.06 -16.77 -4.21
CA GLY A 843 2.26 -16.09 -5.48
C GLY A 843 3.62 -15.36 -5.54
N GLY A 844 4.32 -15.46 -6.67
CA GLY A 844 5.57 -14.72 -6.94
C GLY A 844 5.34 -13.39 -7.66
N ILE A 845 6.40 -12.86 -8.28
CA ILE A 845 6.34 -11.75 -9.26
C ILE A 845 6.52 -12.31 -10.67
N LYS A 846 5.61 -11.99 -11.58
CA LYS A 846 5.69 -12.38 -13.00
C LYS A 846 6.13 -11.21 -13.89
N VAL A 847 7.24 -11.40 -14.60
CA VAL A 847 7.89 -10.45 -15.53
C VAL A 847 8.02 -11.09 -16.92
N PRO A 848 7.24 -10.65 -17.92
CA PRO A 848 7.31 -11.17 -19.29
C PRO A 848 8.61 -10.81 -20.04
N GLU A 849 8.85 -11.42 -21.21
CA GLU A 849 10.12 -11.33 -21.93
C GLU A 849 10.45 -9.90 -22.40
N ASN A 850 9.46 -9.11 -22.81
CA ASN A 850 9.67 -7.76 -23.35
C ASN A 850 9.54 -6.67 -22.28
N SER A 851 9.72 -7.01 -20.99
CA SER A 851 9.50 -6.12 -19.86
C SER A 851 10.75 -6.00 -18.96
N LYS A 852 10.82 -4.93 -18.17
CA LYS A 852 11.86 -4.72 -17.16
C LYS A 852 11.25 -4.59 -15.77
N LEU A 853 11.78 -5.35 -14.82
CA LEU A 853 11.58 -5.12 -13.39
C LEU A 853 12.89 -4.60 -12.78
N THR A 854 12.82 -3.43 -12.15
CA THR A 854 13.87 -2.89 -11.29
C THR A 854 13.37 -2.95 -9.85
N MET A 855 14.12 -3.57 -8.94
CA MET A 855 13.76 -3.65 -7.51
C MET A 855 14.73 -2.85 -6.66
N GLU A 856 14.23 -1.92 -5.86
CA GLU A 856 15.02 -1.05 -4.97
C GLU A 856 14.31 -0.85 -3.61
N GLY A 857 14.96 -0.14 -2.68
CA GLY A 857 14.44 0.15 -1.35
C GLY A 857 15.29 -0.44 -0.22
N ASP A 858 14.85 -0.17 1.01
CA ASP A 858 15.43 -0.65 2.28
C ASP A 858 14.54 -1.68 2.99
N GLY A 859 13.28 -1.81 2.56
CA GLY A 859 12.34 -2.80 3.07
C GLY A 859 12.69 -4.24 2.71
N ASN A 860 12.27 -5.17 3.57
CA ASN A 860 12.44 -6.60 3.35
C ASN A 860 11.29 -7.17 2.51
N LEU A 861 11.55 -8.28 1.82
CA LEU A 861 10.52 -9.06 1.12
C LEU A 861 10.63 -10.56 1.40
N ILE A 862 9.57 -11.12 1.97
CA ILE A 862 9.44 -12.54 2.29
C ILE A 862 8.51 -13.22 1.29
N ILE A 863 9.03 -14.09 0.41
CA ILE A 863 8.24 -14.87 -0.56
C ILE A 863 8.12 -16.32 -0.08
N LYS A 864 6.89 -16.85 0.08
CA LYS A 864 6.65 -18.25 0.49
C LYS A 864 5.70 -18.96 -0.46
N LEU A 865 6.21 -19.94 -1.21
CA LEU A 865 5.46 -20.66 -2.25
C LEU A 865 5.42 -22.17 -1.98
N SER A 866 4.31 -22.82 -2.34
CA SER A 866 4.13 -24.27 -2.16
C SER A 866 3.17 -24.86 -3.20
N ALA A 867 3.72 -25.41 -4.29
CA ALA A 867 2.96 -26.00 -5.40
C ALA A 867 3.79 -27.03 -6.19
N SER A 868 3.22 -27.65 -7.22
CA SER A 868 4.02 -28.47 -8.16
C SER A 868 5.13 -27.63 -8.82
N ASP A 869 4.77 -26.49 -9.40
CA ASP A 869 5.65 -25.73 -10.28
C ASP A 869 5.62 -24.25 -9.86
N ILE A 870 6.75 -23.74 -9.35
CA ILE A 870 6.83 -22.43 -8.69
C ILE A 870 8.04 -21.59 -9.14
N TYR A 871 7.83 -20.27 -9.22
CA TYR A 871 8.89 -19.28 -9.44
C TYR A 871 8.69 -18.09 -8.48
N GLY A 872 9.77 -17.62 -7.86
CA GLY A 872 9.75 -16.48 -6.92
C GLY A 872 9.63 -15.14 -7.65
N ILE A 873 10.62 -14.81 -8.49
CA ILE A 873 10.66 -13.58 -9.29
C ILE A 873 11.15 -13.92 -10.70
N GLY A 874 10.31 -13.71 -11.72
CA GLY A 874 10.65 -14.01 -13.11
C GLY A 874 9.46 -14.53 -13.90
N ASN A 875 9.49 -15.74 -14.44
CA ASN A 875 8.38 -16.27 -15.26
C ASN A 875 8.26 -17.81 -15.19
N THR A 876 7.25 -18.36 -15.87
CA THR A 876 6.96 -19.82 -15.84
C THR A 876 8.09 -20.67 -16.44
N ILE A 877 8.12 -21.96 -16.10
CA ILE A 877 9.06 -22.95 -16.67
C ILE A 877 8.95 -23.02 -18.22
N SER A 878 7.80 -22.62 -18.77
CA SER A 878 7.51 -22.60 -20.20
C SER A 878 7.78 -21.27 -20.92
N LYS A 879 8.14 -20.19 -20.20
CA LYS A 879 8.32 -18.84 -20.80
C LYS A 879 9.54 -18.12 -20.22
N LYS A 880 10.30 -17.47 -21.10
CA LYS A 880 11.44 -16.64 -20.74
C LYS A 880 11.01 -15.42 -19.91
N HIS A 881 11.86 -14.90 -19.04
CA HIS A 881 11.63 -13.62 -18.35
C HIS A 881 12.38 -12.48 -19.04
N GLY A 882 11.92 -11.25 -18.80
CA GLY A 882 12.60 -10.03 -19.25
C GLY A 882 13.78 -9.64 -18.37
N LEU A 883 14.16 -8.37 -18.37
CA LEU A 883 15.30 -7.89 -17.59
C LEU A 883 14.94 -7.73 -16.11
N LEU A 884 15.69 -8.41 -15.23
CA LEU A 884 15.58 -8.28 -13.77
C LEU A 884 16.82 -7.56 -13.21
N GLU A 885 16.66 -6.34 -12.72
CA GLU A 885 17.74 -5.59 -12.04
C GLU A 885 17.40 -5.36 -10.56
N PHE A 886 18.32 -5.70 -9.66
CA PHE A 886 18.13 -5.57 -8.22
C PHE A 886 19.15 -4.62 -7.59
N TYR A 887 18.64 -3.60 -6.91
CA TYR A 887 19.34 -2.56 -6.17
C TYR A 887 18.79 -2.44 -4.74
N GLN A 888 18.60 -3.56 -4.05
CA GLN A 888 18.10 -3.59 -2.67
C GLN A 888 19.17 -3.21 -1.64
N ASP A 889 18.77 -2.49 -0.59
CA ASP A 889 19.51 -2.38 0.67
C ASP A 889 18.95 -3.36 1.74
N GLY A 890 17.67 -3.74 1.63
CA GLY A 890 17.02 -4.75 2.48
C GLY A 890 17.31 -6.21 2.10
N GLU A 891 16.64 -7.15 2.77
CA GLU A 891 16.73 -8.59 2.51
C GLU A 891 15.53 -9.12 1.70
N ILE A 892 15.83 -9.85 0.62
CA ILE A 892 14.86 -10.72 -0.05
C ILE A 892 15.06 -12.15 0.45
N HIS A 893 14.07 -12.68 1.15
CA HIS A 893 14.04 -14.04 1.68
C HIS A 893 12.97 -14.90 0.97
N MET A 894 13.35 -16.07 0.47
CA MET A 894 12.47 -16.97 -0.28
C MET A 894 12.43 -18.37 0.31
N GLU A 895 11.23 -18.91 0.52
CA GLU A 895 10.97 -20.31 0.90
C GLU A 895 10.13 -20.99 -0.18
N LEU A 896 10.76 -21.91 -0.92
CA LEU A 896 10.17 -22.59 -2.08
C LEU A 896 10.10 -24.10 -1.85
N ASN A 897 8.90 -24.64 -1.84
CA ASN A 897 8.67 -26.08 -1.69
C ASN A 897 7.81 -26.60 -2.85
N GLY A 898 8.31 -27.52 -3.65
CA GLY A 898 7.56 -27.99 -4.80
C GLY A 898 8.18 -29.17 -5.53
N LYS A 899 7.72 -29.41 -6.76
CA LYS A 899 8.36 -30.35 -7.66
C LYS A 899 9.44 -29.66 -8.49
N THR A 900 9.06 -28.58 -9.17
CA THR A 900 9.94 -27.75 -10.00
C THR A 900 10.00 -26.34 -9.42
N CYS A 901 11.18 -25.88 -9.01
CA CYS A 901 11.31 -24.64 -8.22
C CYS A 901 12.35 -23.67 -8.78
N ILE A 902 12.00 -22.39 -8.91
CA ILE A 902 12.91 -21.32 -9.36
C ILE A 902 12.86 -20.16 -8.35
N GLY A 903 14.00 -19.72 -7.82
CA GLY A 903 14.07 -18.51 -6.99
C GLY A 903 13.91 -17.25 -7.83
N ILE A 904 15.00 -16.85 -8.49
CA ILE A 904 15.04 -15.72 -9.42
C ILE A 904 15.35 -16.25 -10.83
N GLY A 905 14.43 -16.02 -11.78
CA GLY A 905 14.57 -16.39 -13.19
C GLY A 905 13.36 -17.12 -13.78
N SER A 906 13.56 -17.94 -14.81
CA SER A 906 12.52 -18.79 -15.41
C SER A 906 13.13 -19.98 -16.17
N GLY A 907 12.28 -20.90 -16.65
CA GLY A 907 12.75 -22.12 -17.33
C GLY A 907 13.68 -21.82 -18.53
N PRO A 908 13.23 -21.05 -19.53
CA PRO A 908 14.05 -20.66 -20.69
C PRO A 908 15.05 -19.52 -20.43
N GLY A 909 15.24 -19.08 -19.18
CA GLY A 909 16.17 -18.01 -18.81
C GLY A 909 15.65 -16.58 -19.09
N GLY A 910 16.59 -15.66 -19.28
CA GLY A 910 16.40 -14.20 -19.30
C GLY A 910 17.68 -13.50 -18.78
N ASP A 911 17.64 -12.18 -18.53
CA ASP A 911 18.79 -11.39 -18.04
C ASP A 911 18.60 -11.07 -16.55
N VAL A 912 19.58 -11.43 -15.70
CA VAL A 912 19.52 -11.27 -14.23
C VAL A 912 20.75 -10.52 -13.73
N ARG A 913 20.52 -9.37 -13.08
CA ARG A 913 21.58 -8.49 -12.56
C ARG A 913 21.30 -8.08 -11.13
N ILE A 914 22.20 -8.44 -10.22
CA ILE A 914 22.07 -8.16 -8.79
C ILE A 914 23.23 -7.24 -8.40
N HIS A 915 22.92 -5.97 -8.13
CA HIS A 915 23.91 -4.90 -7.98
C HIS A 915 24.19 -4.49 -6.52
N ARG A 916 23.31 -4.89 -5.59
CA ARG A 916 23.45 -4.79 -4.13
C ARG A 916 22.36 -5.58 -3.41
N GLY A 917 22.55 -5.81 -2.11
CA GLY A 917 21.53 -6.33 -1.19
C GLY A 917 21.81 -7.72 -0.62
N LYS A 918 20.89 -8.22 0.20
CA LYS A 918 20.96 -9.55 0.84
C LYS A 918 19.88 -10.49 0.29
N TYR A 919 20.27 -11.71 -0.08
CA TYR A 919 19.40 -12.68 -0.73
C TYR A 919 19.49 -14.03 -0.02
N THR A 920 18.43 -14.45 0.67
CA THR A 920 18.35 -15.77 1.32
C THR A 920 17.32 -16.63 0.58
N ILE A 921 17.73 -17.73 -0.04
CA ILE A 921 16.86 -18.56 -0.87
C ILE A 921 16.91 -20.02 -0.39
N GLN A 922 15.77 -20.58 0.01
CA GLN A 922 15.62 -21.97 0.45
C GLN A 922 14.73 -22.74 -0.52
N ILE A 923 15.21 -23.86 -1.07
CA ILE A 923 14.49 -24.65 -2.07
C ILE A 923 14.47 -26.14 -1.71
N ASN A 924 13.28 -26.74 -1.72
CA ASN A 924 13.07 -28.19 -1.56
C ASN A 924 12.21 -28.74 -2.71
N GLY A 925 12.67 -29.81 -3.40
CA GLY A 925 11.91 -30.42 -4.50
C GLY A 925 12.62 -31.50 -5.33
N ASP A 926 12.08 -31.81 -6.51
CA ASP A 926 12.70 -32.74 -7.47
C ASP A 926 13.77 -32.00 -8.32
N GLU A 927 13.38 -30.91 -8.98
CA GLU A 927 14.25 -30.11 -9.85
C GLU A 927 14.16 -28.62 -9.51
N GLY A 928 15.28 -27.89 -9.55
CA GLY A 928 15.22 -26.46 -9.26
C GLY A 928 16.51 -25.65 -9.31
N VAL A 929 16.33 -24.33 -9.22
CA VAL A 929 17.36 -23.30 -9.40
C VAL A 929 17.19 -22.18 -8.39
N GLY A 930 18.28 -21.80 -7.70
CA GLY A 930 18.29 -20.60 -6.83
C GLY A 930 18.17 -19.30 -7.63
N ILE A 931 19.18 -18.99 -8.44
CA ILE A 931 19.21 -17.82 -9.32
C ILE A 931 19.69 -18.30 -10.69
N GLY A 932 18.86 -18.24 -11.74
CA GLY A 932 19.23 -18.79 -13.03
C GLY A 932 18.09 -19.34 -13.90
N SER A 933 18.35 -20.45 -14.61
CA SER A 933 17.45 -21.06 -15.58
C SER A 933 17.43 -22.60 -15.53
N ILE A 934 16.36 -23.22 -16.05
CA ILE A 934 16.31 -24.69 -16.16
C ILE A 934 16.90 -25.12 -17.52
N SER A 935 16.33 -24.64 -18.62
CA SER A 935 16.53 -25.20 -19.97
C SER A 935 17.00 -24.20 -21.04
N GLY A 936 17.15 -22.92 -20.71
CA GLY A 936 17.69 -21.88 -21.61
C GLY A 936 18.93 -21.19 -21.06
N ASP A 937 19.66 -20.47 -21.91
CA ASP A 937 20.87 -19.74 -21.49
C ASP A 937 20.52 -18.58 -20.53
N ASN A 938 21.41 -18.29 -19.59
CA ASN A 938 21.25 -17.19 -18.63
C ASN A 938 22.59 -16.43 -18.43
N PRO A 939 22.71 -15.18 -18.92
CA PRO A 939 23.77 -14.25 -18.51
C PRO A 939 23.44 -13.66 -17.13
N LEU A 940 24.28 -13.97 -16.15
CA LEU A 940 24.03 -13.68 -14.74
C LEU A 940 25.16 -12.85 -14.16
N VAL A 941 24.82 -11.68 -13.62
CA VAL A 941 25.75 -10.71 -13.02
C VAL A 941 25.39 -10.48 -11.56
N VAL A 942 26.34 -10.65 -10.65
CA VAL A 942 26.12 -10.49 -9.20
C VAL A 942 27.27 -9.73 -8.54
N HIS A 943 27.03 -8.55 -7.98
CA HIS A 943 28.05 -7.79 -7.28
C HIS A 943 27.56 -7.01 -6.07
N ASP A 944 28.48 -6.73 -5.14
CA ASP A 944 28.26 -5.96 -3.90
C ASP A 944 27.12 -6.53 -3.01
N THR A 945 27.05 -7.86 -2.91
CA THR A 945 25.90 -8.61 -2.34
C THR A 945 26.31 -9.68 -1.32
N ASP A 946 25.39 -10.05 -0.42
CA ASP A 946 25.46 -11.31 0.33
C ASP A 946 24.34 -12.25 -0.14
N VAL A 947 24.72 -13.40 -0.73
CA VAL A 947 23.78 -14.37 -1.32
C VAL A 947 23.95 -15.71 -0.61
N SER A 948 22.88 -16.18 0.02
CA SER A 948 22.83 -17.42 0.81
C SER A 948 21.74 -18.36 0.29
N ILE A 949 22.13 -19.40 -0.45
CA ILE A 949 21.22 -20.35 -1.09
C ILE A 949 21.37 -21.74 -0.44
N ASP A 950 20.26 -22.31 0.05
CA ASP A 950 20.19 -23.65 0.65
C ASP A 950 19.23 -24.51 -0.20
N THR A 951 19.71 -25.65 -0.72
CA THR A 951 18.96 -26.46 -1.70
C THR A 951 18.94 -27.94 -1.31
N THR A 952 17.74 -28.52 -1.25
CA THR A 952 17.50 -29.97 -1.15
C THR A 952 16.71 -30.42 -2.37
N LEU A 953 17.44 -30.86 -3.41
CA LEU A 953 16.89 -31.12 -4.74
C LEU A 953 17.38 -32.48 -5.26
N TYR A 954 16.56 -33.24 -5.97
CA TYR A 954 17.06 -34.46 -6.63
C TYR A 954 18.06 -34.10 -7.75
N LYS A 955 17.75 -33.07 -8.55
CA LYS A 955 18.64 -32.44 -9.54
C LYS A 955 18.55 -30.92 -9.38
N GLY A 956 19.67 -30.19 -9.33
CA GLY A 956 19.54 -28.73 -9.11
C GLY A 956 20.81 -27.89 -9.17
N VAL A 957 20.58 -26.58 -9.17
CA VAL A 957 21.61 -25.56 -9.27
C VAL A 957 21.38 -24.44 -8.25
N CYS A 958 22.42 -23.95 -7.56
CA CYS A 958 22.24 -22.74 -6.71
C CYS A 958 22.31 -21.47 -7.57
N ILE A 959 23.34 -21.31 -8.41
CA ILE A 959 23.49 -20.19 -9.35
C ILE A 959 23.89 -20.73 -10.74
N GLY A 960 23.12 -20.47 -11.80
CA GLY A 960 23.45 -20.87 -13.18
C GLY A 960 22.33 -21.54 -13.98
N SER A 961 22.60 -22.66 -14.66
CA SER A 961 21.60 -23.33 -15.54
C SER A 961 21.59 -24.85 -15.39
N VAL A 962 20.42 -25.48 -15.30
CA VAL A 962 20.34 -26.95 -15.09
C VAL A 962 20.80 -27.74 -16.32
N GLU A 963 20.25 -27.44 -17.50
CA GLU A 963 20.41 -28.24 -18.73
C GLU A 963 21.17 -27.51 -19.85
N ASN A 964 21.47 -26.22 -19.70
CA ASN A 964 22.01 -25.40 -20.78
C ASN A 964 23.21 -24.55 -20.34
N SER A 965 23.72 -23.72 -21.25
CA SER A 965 24.98 -23.02 -21.03
C SER A 965 24.78 -21.81 -20.12
N THR A 966 25.79 -21.42 -19.35
CA THR A 966 25.70 -20.26 -18.46
C THR A 966 27.00 -19.45 -18.43
N ASN A 967 26.85 -18.13 -18.33
CA ASN A 967 27.95 -17.19 -18.14
C ASN A 967 27.67 -16.36 -16.90
N ILE A 968 28.47 -16.59 -15.86
CA ILE A 968 28.31 -16.06 -14.51
C ILE A 968 29.49 -15.13 -14.21
N GLU A 969 29.21 -13.87 -13.91
CA GLU A 969 30.23 -12.87 -13.55
C GLU A 969 29.92 -12.30 -12.16
N MET A 970 30.84 -12.50 -11.21
CA MET A 970 30.63 -12.18 -9.79
C MET A 970 31.78 -11.35 -9.22
N TRP A 971 31.47 -10.27 -8.50
CA TRP A 971 32.52 -9.47 -7.84
C TRP A 971 32.12 -8.75 -6.55
N ARG A 972 33.08 -8.58 -5.63
CA ARG A 972 32.88 -7.86 -4.33
C ARG A 972 31.73 -8.41 -3.46
N SER A 973 31.39 -9.69 -3.64
CA SER A 973 30.26 -10.34 -2.96
C SER A 973 30.68 -11.45 -2.00
N LEU A 974 29.75 -11.83 -1.12
CA LEU A 974 29.82 -13.03 -0.29
C LEU A 974 28.77 -14.03 -0.79
N ILE A 975 29.23 -15.14 -1.37
CA ILE A 975 28.35 -16.20 -1.90
C ILE A 975 28.44 -17.43 -0.98
N LYS A 976 27.30 -17.87 -0.45
CA LYS A 976 27.18 -19.07 0.39
C LYS A 976 26.17 -20.02 -0.27
N CYS A 977 26.63 -21.17 -0.73
CA CYS A 977 25.76 -22.18 -1.36
C CYS A 977 25.85 -23.52 -0.63
N LYS A 978 24.68 -24.12 -0.41
CA LYS A 978 24.53 -25.47 0.11
C LYS A 978 23.65 -26.28 -0.83
N GLY A 979 24.07 -27.51 -1.13
CA GLY A 979 23.31 -28.46 -1.94
C GLY A 979 23.29 -29.87 -1.36
N ALA A 980 22.10 -30.44 -1.21
CA ALA A 980 21.87 -31.85 -0.90
C ALA A 980 21.03 -32.47 -2.01
N GLY A 981 21.48 -33.59 -2.60
CA GLY A 981 20.81 -34.14 -3.78
C GLY A 981 21.40 -35.39 -4.40
N LYS A 982 21.05 -35.63 -5.67
CA LYS A 982 21.67 -36.68 -6.50
C LYS A 982 22.59 -36.08 -7.57
N SER A 983 22.18 -34.99 -8.22
CA SER A 983 22.97 -34.27 -9.23
C SER A 983 22.92 -32.77 -8.99
N MET A 984 24.00 -32.18 -8.46
CA MET A 984 24.03 -30.78 -8.02
C MET A 984 25.21 -30.00 -8.59
N ALA A 985 24.98 -28.80 -9.14
CA ALA A 985 26.03 -27.82 -9.39
C ALA A 985 25.79 -26.59 -8.51
N LEU A 986 26.75 -26.19 -7.66
CA LEU A 986 26.50 -25.03 -6.80
C LEU A 986 26.57 -23.72 -7.61
N ILE A 987 27.61 -23.54 -8.42
CA ILE A 987 27.75 -22.42 -9.35
C ILE A 987 28.10 -22.96 -10.75
N GLY A 988 27.22 -22.80 -11.73
CA GLY A 988 27.42 -23.29 -13.10
C GLY A 988 26.29 -24.18 -13.60
N SER A 989 26.59 -25.42 -14.03
CA SER A 989 25.60 -26.29 -14.69
C SER A 989 25.74 -27.78 -14.38
N VAL A 990 24.65 -28.55 -14.55
CA VAL A 990 24.63 -30.01 -14.39
C VAL A 990 24.83 -30.70 -15.74
N ASP A 991 23.94 -30.46 -16.71
CA ASP A 991 23.93 -31.14 -18.02
C ASP A 991 24.21 -30.19 -19.21
N GLY A 992 24.58 -28.93 -18.95
CA GLY A 992 24.84 -27.90 -19.97
C GLY A 992 26.14 -28.09 -20.76
N LYS A 993 26.25 -27.47 -21.93
CA LYS A 993 27.44 -27.62 -22.80
C LYS A 993 28.67 -26.89 -22.27
N GLU A 994 28.47 -25.70 -21.70
CA GLU A 994 29.53 -24.80 -21.27
C GLU A 994 29.11 -24.03 -20.02
N ALA A 995 30.00 -23.94 -19.03
CA ALA A 995 29.87 -23.02 -17.90
C ALA A 995 31.10 -22.11 -17.84
N SER A 996 30.87 -20.82 -18.14
CA SER A 996 31.83 -19.73 -17.94
C SER A 996 31.55 -19.09 -16.57
N VAL A 997 32.53 -19.10 -15.67
CA VAL A 997 32.40 -18.50 -14.33
C VAL A 997 33.61 -17.62 -14.04
N LYS A 998 33.35 -16.35 -13.74
CA LYS A 998 34.37 -15.39 -13.29
C LYS A 998 34.04 -14.89 -11.89
N ALA A 999 35.07 -14.85 -11.05
CA ALA A 999 35.00 -14.43 -9.65
C ALA A 999 36.15 -13.46 -9.34
N HIS A 1000 35.87 -12.23 -8.89
CA HIS A 1000 36.93 -11.34 -8.40
C HIS A 1000 36.60 -10.55 -7.13
N ASP A 1001 37.62 -10.26 -6.31
CA ASP A 1001 37.51 -9.49 -5.06
C ASP A 1001 36.44 -10.03 -4.07
N MET A 1002 36.22 -11.36 -4.02
CA MET A 1002 35.03 -11.95 -3.42
C MET A 1002 35.31 -13.14 -2.48
N SER A 1003 34.28 -13.61 -1.77
CA SER A 1003 34.35 -14.81 -0.92
C SER A 1003 33.24 -15.80 -1.28
N ILE A 1004 33.63 -17.05 -1.54
CA ILE A 1004 32.73 -18.13 -1.95
C ILE A 1004 32.83 -19.29 -0.94
N ILE A 1005 31.69 -19.70 -0.36
CA ILE A 1005 31.58 -20.77 0.62
C ILE A 1005 30.59 -21.82 0.09
N LEU A 1006 31.11 -22.97 -0.32
CA LEU A 1006 30.39 -24.05 -0.99
C LEU A 1006 30.34 -25.30 -0.11
N ASN A 1007 29.15 -25.87 0.07
CA ASN A 1007 28.95 -27.13 0.80
C ASN A 1007 28.02 -28.05 -0.01
N VAL A 1008 28.48 -29.23 -0.44
CA VAL A 1008 27.64 -30.16 -1.22
C VAL A 1008 27.69 -31.58 -0.68
N ARG A 1009 26.50 -32.19 -0.59
CA ARG A 1009 26.30 -33.60 -0.25
C ARG A 1009 25.44 -34.26 -1.32
N SER A 1010 26.07 -34.73 -2.39
CA SER A 1010 25.38 -35.22 -3.59
C SER A 1010 26.15 -36.35 -4.26
N ASP A 1011 25.43 -37.37 -4.74
CA ASP A 1011 25.99 -38.52 -5.47
C ASP A 1011 26.94 -38.06 -6.60
N TYR A 1012 26.47 -37.10 -7.39
CA TYR A 1012 27.16 -36.42 -8.48
C TYR A 1012 27.13 -34.91 -8.21
N SER A 1013 28.28 -34.22 -8.27
CA SER A 1013 28.28 -32.76 -8.11
C SER A 1013 29.52 -32.03 -8.61
N THR A 1014 29.35 -30.72 -8.84
CA THR A 1014 30.43 -29.74 -8.96
C THR A 1014 30.20 -28.54 -8.05
N GLY A 1015 31.28 -27.95 -7.52
CA GLY A 1015 31.26 -26.67 -6.83
C GLY A 1015 31.14 -25.51 -7.81
N VAL A 1016 32.10 -25.40 -8.73
CA VAL A 1016 32.14 -24.35 -9.77
C VAL A 1016 32.40 -24.93 -11.16
N GLY A 1017 31.48 -24.74 -12.10
CA GLY A 1017 31.61 -25.17 -13.50
C GLY A 1017 30.45 -26.02 -14.00
N CYS A 1018 30.66 -26.77 -15.08
CA CYS A 1018 29.68 -27.73 -15.59
C CYS A 1018 30.03 -29.15 -15.13
N TYR A 1019 29.05 -29.90 -14.64
CA TYR A 1019 29.26 -31.30 -14.27
C TYR A 1019 29.44 -32.21 -15.50
N VAL A 1020 28.73 -31.99 -16.62
CA VAL A 1020 28.91 -32.70 -17.89
C VAL A 1020 29.07 -31.73 -19.08
N GLY A 1021 30.23 -31.08 -19.19
CA GLY A 1021 30.49 -30.17 -20.31
C GLY A 1021 31.89 -29.57 -20.32
N HIS A 1022 32.06 -28.48 -21.06
CA HIS A 1022 33.21 -27.59 -20.93
C HIS A 1022 33.05 -26.69 -19.70
N THR A 1023 34.15 -26.42 -19.00
CA THR A 1023 34.20 -25.43 -17.91
C THR A 1023 35.32 -24.43 -18.18
N ASN A 1024 35.03 -23.15 -18.02
CA ASN A 1024 35.99 -22.06 -18.03
C ASN A 1024 35.84 -21.27 -16.72
N PHE A 1025 36.75 -21.49 -15.77
CA PHE A 1025 36.69 -20.90 -14.43
C PHE A 1025 37.87 -19.98 -14.18
N SER A 1026 37.59 -18.69 -13.91
CA SER A 1026 38.59 -17.69 -13.52
C SER A 1026 38.28 -17.14 -12.13
N ILE A 1027 39.26 -17.16 -11.23
CA ILE A 1027 39.18 -16.57 -9.89
C ILE A 1027 40.40 -15.69 -9.62
N ASP A 1028 40.15 -14.42 -9.26
CA ASP A 1028 41.19 -13.42 -8.99
C ASP A 1028 40.96 -12.72 -7.64
N THR A 1029 42.00 -12.64 -6.80
CA THR A 1029 41.98 -11.86 -5.55
C THR A 1029 40.79 -12.22 -4.64
N ALA A 1030 40.47 -13.51 -4.56
CA ALA A 1030 39.28 -14.03 -3.90
C ALA A 1030 39.56 -15.25 -3.01
N ALA A 1031 38.58 -15.63 -2.19
CA ALA A 1031 38.65 -16.79 -1.32
C ALA A 1031 37.59 -17.83 -1.67
N LEU A 1032 37.99 -19.07 -1.93
CA LEU A 1032 37.08 -20.21 -2.17
C LEU A 1032 37.24 -21.26 -1.07
N ARG A 1033 36.18 -21.52 -0.30
CA ARG A 1033 36.09 -22.67 0.59
C ARG A 1033 35.05 -23.65 0.07
N TYR A 1034 35.45 -24.87 -0.23
CA TYR A 1034 34.58 -25.95 -0.69
C TYR A 1034 34.64 -27.14 0.28
N ASN A 1035 33.47 -27.70 0.59
CA ASN A 1035 33.30 -28.95 1.35
C ASN A 1035 32.36 -29.89 0.58
N GLY A 1036 32.88 -30.98 0.03
CA GLY A 1036 32.13 -31.88 -0.86
C GLY A 1036 32.13 -33.34 -0.40
N MET A 1037 30.95 -33.97 -0.41
CA MET A 1037 30.78 -35.39 -0.11
C MET A 1037 29.87 -36.05 -1.15
N GLY A 1038 30.36 -37.08 -1.83
CA GLY A 1038 29.63 -37.75 -2.91
C GLY A 1038 30.32 -39.01 -3.44
N LYS A 1039 29.82 -39.56 -4.54
CA LYS A 1039 30.56 -40.60 -5.30
C LYS A 1039 31.52 -39.92 -6.28
N SER A 1040 31.01 -38.95 -7.02
CA SER A 1040 31.72 -38.15 -8.02
C SER A 1040 31.37 -36.67 -7.80
N ALA A 1041 31.96 -36.11 -6.74
CA ALA A 1041 31.92 -34.68 -6.42
C ALA A 1041 33.24 -34.01 -6.82
N TYR A 1042 33.21 -32.79 -7.34
CA TYR A 1042 34.37 -31.98 -7.71
C TYR A 1042 34.28 -30.57 -7.12
N SER A 1043 35.41 -29.96 -6.76
CA SER A 1043 35.45 -28.57 -6.28
C SER A 1043 35.24 -27.57 -7.42
N TYR A 1044 35.85 -27.85 -8.57
CA TYR A 1044 35.69 -27.08 -9.81
C TYR A 1044 35.91 -27.99 -11.03
N GLY A 1045 35.26 -27.66 -12.15
CA GLY A 1045 35.19 -28.53 -13.34
C GLY A 1045 34.17 -29.66 -13.22
N GLY A 1046 34.19 -30.57 -14.19
CA GLY A 1046 33.17 -31.62 -14.35
C GLY A 1046 33.67 -33.06 -14.17
N CYS A 1047 32.85 -34.02 -14.59
CA CYS A 1047 33.28 -35.41 -14.79
C CYS A 1047 34.13 -35.60 -16.07
N THR A 1048 34.12 -34.59 -16.95
CA THR A 1048 34.95 -34.40 -18.15
C THR A 1048 36.33 -33.84 -17.79
N ASP A 1049 37.34 -34.09 -18.63
CA ASP A 1049 38.65 -33.44 -18.57
C ASP A 1049 38.71 -32.12 -19.37
N ASP A 1050 37.56 -31.67 -19.89
CA ASP A 1050 37.40 -30.43 -20.62
C ASP A 1050 37.13 -29.26 -19.66
N THR A 1051 38.18 -28.78 -19.01
CA THR A 1051 38.11 -27.70 -18.03
C THR A 1051 39.37 -26.86 -18.09
N ASP A 1052 39.20 -25.56 -18.31
CA ASP A 1052 40.23 -24.52 -18.15
C ASP A 1052 40.03 -23.80 -16.81
N VAL A 1053 41.12 -23.57 -16.08
CA VAL A 1053 41.12 -22.92 -14.75
C VAL A 1053 42.23 -21.87 -14.66
N ILE A 1054 41.87 -20.66 -14.23
CA ILE A 1054 42.81 -19.57 -13.94
C ILE A 1054 42.61 -19.12 -12.49
N ILE A 1055 43.65 -19.25 -11.67
CA ILE A 1055 43.63 -18.86 -10.25
C ILE A 1055 44.75 -17.85 -10.00
N ASN A 1056 44.38 -16.60 -9.72
CA ASN A 1056 45.31 -15.51 -9.45
C ASN A 1056 45.08 -14.95 -8.04
N ASN A 1057 46.16 -14.68 -7.30
CA ASN A 1057 46.15 -14.00 -6.00
C ASN A 1057 45.09 -14.49 -4.98
N SER A 1058 44.74 -15.79 -5.02
CA SER A 1058 43.54 -16.33 -4.34
C SER A 1058 43.86 -17.39 -3.29
N ASP A 1059 43.02 -17.50 -2.26
CA ASP A 1059 43.11 -18.52 -1.22
C ASP A 1059 42.05 -19.61 -1.44
N ILE A 1060 42.47 -20.86 -1.65
CA ILE A 1060 41.59 -21.99 -1.97
C ILE A 1060 41.70 -23.08 -0.89
N ILE A 1061 40.57 -23.41 -0.27
CA ILE A 1061 40.45 -24.43 0.79
C ILE A 1061 39.44 -25.50 0.32
N VAL A 1062 39.87 -26.74 0.18
CA VAL A 1062 39.06 -27.85 -0.35
C VAL A 1062 39.09 -29.05 0.60
N ASP A 1063 37.98 -29.28 1.30
CA ASP A 1063 37.66 -30.56 1.93
C ASP A 1063 36.84 -31.40 0.94
N ILE A 1064 37.31 -32.58 0.54
CA ILE A 1064 36.54 -33.47 -0.35
C ILE A 1064 36.61 -34.94 0.05
N ASN A 1065 35.49 -35.63 -0.09
CA ASN A 1065 35.34 -37.06 0.14
C ASN A 1065 34.54 -37.68 -1.02
N ASN A 1066 35.23 -38.36 -1.93
CA ASN A 1066 34.68 -38.98 -3.13
C ASN A 1066 35.35 -40.32 -3.46
N GLU A 1067 34.77 -41.10 -4.39
CA GLU A 1067 35.28 -42.43 -4.77
C GLU A 1067 36.51 -42.37 -5.70
N LYS A 1068 36.87 -41.20 -6.23
CA LYS A 1068 38.03 -41.01 -7.14
C LYS A 1068 39.32 -40.56 -6.45
N GLY A 1069 39.26 -39.92 -5.28
CA GLY A 1069 40.41 -39.34 -4.61
C GLY A 1069 41.00 -38.09 -5.28
N ILE A 1070 40.18 -37.30 -6.00
CA ILE A 1070 40.62 -36.10 -6.74
C ILE A 1070 39.66 -34.91 -6.52
N ILE A 1071 40.17 -33.68 -6.65
CA ILE A 1071 39.35 -32.44 -6.53
C ILE A 1071 38.70 -32.01 -7.86
N THR A 1072 39.30 -32.37 -9.00
CA THR A 1072 38.85 -32.05 -10.36
C THR A 1072 39.31 -33.14 -11.34
N ASN A 1073 38.76 -33.20 -12.56
CA ASN A 1073 39.34 -33.95 -13.68
C ASN A 1073 40.09 -33.04 -14.68
N ALA A 1074 40.17 -31.73 -14.43
CA ALA A 1074 40.94 -30.80 -15.27
C ALA A 1074 42.40 -31.27 -15.43
N ARG A 1075 42.94 -31.14 -16.64
CA ARG A 1075 44.34 -31.51 -16.92
C ARG A 1075 45.30 -30.44 -16.40
N GLU A 1076 46.48 -30.85 -15.95
CA GLU A 1076 47.51 -29.93 -15.43
C GLU A 1076 47.95 -28.87 -16.45
N ASP A 1077 47.89 -29.14 -17.76
CA ASP A 1077 48.20 -28.18 -18.83
C ASP A 1077 47.10 -27.13 -19.07
N ARG A 1078 45.96 -27.23 -18.37
CA ARG A 1078 44.81 -26.32 -18.45
C ARG A 1078 44.52 -25.60 -17.12
N ILE A 1079 45.38 -25.75 -16.11
CA ILE A 1079 45.31 -25.03 -14.83
C ILE A 1079 46.47 -24.04 -14.76
N SER A 1080 46.17 -22.75 -14.60
CA SER A 1080 47.16 -21.68 -14.46
C SER A 1080 47.04 -21.02 -13.08
N GLU A 1081 48.07 -21.17 -12.25
CA GLU A 1081 48.09 -20.66 -10.87
C GLU A 1081 49.15 -19.56 -10.67
N THR A 1082 48.72 -18.35 -10.31
CA THR A 1082 49.61 -17.17 -10.20
C THR A 1082 49.47 -16.49 -8.83
N TYR A 1083 50.25 -16.99 -7.85
CA TYR A 1083 50.24 -16.61 -6.43
C TYR A 1083 48.92 -16.94 -5.69
N GLY A 1084 49.03 -17.50 -4.49
CA GLY A 1084 47.87 -17.92 -3.70
C GLY A 1084 48.26 -18.86 -2.57
N ARG A 1085 47.29 -19.35 -1.80
CA ARG A 1085 47.48 -20.42 -0.81
C ARG A 1085 46.43 -21.50 -1.00
N TYR A 1086 46.88 -22.74 -0.89
CA TYR A 1086 46.06 -23.93 -1.12
C TYR A 1086 46.11 -24.83 0.11
N ASP A 1087 44.94 -25.20 0.64
CA ASP A 1087 44.79 -26.18 1.70
C ASP A 1087 43.77 -27.23 1.25
N ILE A 1088 44.25 -28.43 0.89
CA ILE A 1088 43.48 -29.45 0.18
C ILE A 1088 43.53 -30.75 0.97
N THR A 1089 42.39 -31.16 1.52
CA THR A 1089 42.21 -32.41 2.25
C THR A 1089 41.28 -33.35 1.49
N VAL A 1090 41.86 -34.34 0.81
CA VAL A 1090 41.12 -35.43 0.17
C VAL A 1090 41.00 -36.62 1.12
N LYS A 1091 39.81 -37.20 1.24
CA LYS A 1091 39.50 -38.34 2.12
C LYS A 1091 38.96 -39.52 1.29
N ASP A 1092 39.54 -40.71 1.47
CA ASP A 1092 39.10 -41.94 0.79
C ASP A 1092 37.72 -42.40 1.25
N TYR A 1093 36.74 -42.42 0.33
CA TYR A 1093 35.37 -42.83 0.63
C TYR A 1093 35.25 -44.28 1.14
N GLN A 1094 36.20 -45.17 0.81
CA GLN A 1094 36.19 -46.55 1.30
C GLN A 1094 36.54 -46.68 2.79
N ARG A 1095 37.41 -45.82 3.35
CA ARG A 1095 37.90 -45.98 4.74
C ARG A 1095 36.80 -45.87 5.80
N MET A 1096 35.78 -45.03 5.58
CA MET A 1096 34.72 -44.81 6.58
C MET A 1096 33.70 -45.96 6.69
N LYS A 1097 33.68 -46.93 5.76
CA LYS A 1097 32.80 -48.11 5.86
C LYS A 1097 33.30 -49.16 6.85
N ASP A 1098 34.60 -49.17 7.17
CA ASP A 1098 35.16 -50.06 8.17
C ASP A 1098 35.09 -49.45 9.58
N ASP A 1099 35.28 -48.13 9.71
CA ASP A 1099 35.18 -47.40 10.99
C ASP A 1099 33.75 -47.29 11.56
N THR A 1100 32.72 -47.74 10.83
CA THR A 1100 31.32 -47.82 11.31
C THR A 1100 30.92 -49.22 11.82
N LYS A 1101 31.91 -50.02 12.24
CA LYS A 1101 31.74 -51.39 12.79
C LYS A 1101 32.51 -51.67 14.09
N ALA A 1102 32.81 -50.62 14.87
CA ALA A 1102 33.34 -50.70 16.23
C ALA A 1102 32.30 -50.27 17.27
#